data_AF-A0A7V2Q8T9-F1
#
_entry.id   AF-A0A7V2Q8T9-F1
#
_cell.length_a   1.000
_cell.length_b   1.000
_cell.length_c   1.000
_cell.angle_alpha   90.00
_cell.angle_beta   90.00
_cell.angle_gamma   90.00
#
_symmetry.space_group_name_H-M   'P 1'
#
loop_
_entity.id
_entity.type
_entity.pdbx_description
1 polymer ?
#
loop_
_entity_poly.entity_id
_entity_poly.type
_entity_poly.pdbx_seq_one_letter_code
_entity_poly.pdbx_strand_id
1 'polypeptide(L)'
;MQVGKWASGQASKFVSVCLIGLLISLVLAGGVLVARQQVLSQAVTVSYTPLSGEAEWEGDWEFSELGADPSESGGERVTIPFTGTDFALRVRRGDYRGYFFASVDGEPANLLPQEERGAYLVLTSPDHAPQVVTIPVASGLDDGPHVAEVIAERGWEQWPLAGWSASRAPDTTAYRWALAGLGALGFLFLAGAVWGARRQGDKETRRQGNKGARGQSPYSLLPTSCSLLLAAVFYFSPWLPLTLVAGLALAALVFLRLDLGLALVAATAPFYLYPRALFGKVFSMTEILTLLCILSWGVRQAASGKRRVASLQLLNSLDFAVLFFVLVAIGSFFVAEYRHVALRELRVLILEPALFYLMLRTTRLNRKAVWRVVDCFVLGAMAVALTGLAQYALGVNVITAEEGFRRLRSVYGSPNSAGLYLGRALPVAAAVALFGASRGRRVAYGLAVVPVGLAALLSFSKGAIILGMPLSMLALGALAGGRWLWGSLGALVVAGVSAIPLLRTPRFASLFDAQSGTLFFRLHLWRSSWAMFRDHPWLGVGPDNFLYHYRSRYILPAAWQEPDLAQAHNVLLDYATRMGVAGLAAGVWLQIAFWRLALPLRRLTDPDHRALALGLMASMVNFLAHGLVDASYFLLDLAFVFFLTLGLVQWLARSDTDEI
;
A
#
# COMPACT_ATOMS: atom_id res chain seq x y z
N MET A 1 -44.39 -24.04 8.97
CA MET A 1 -42.93 -24.22 9.23
C MET A 1 -42.16 -24.96 8.12
N GLN A 2 -42.78 -25.31 6.98
CA GLN A 2 -42.12 -26.03 5.88
C GLN A 2 -41.68 -25.16 4.68
N VAL A 3 -42.25 -23.97 4.47
CA VAL A 3 -41.88 -23.08 3.35
C VAL A 3 -40.52 -22.38 3.56
N GLY A 4 -40.11 -22.16 4.82
CA GLY A 4 -38.84 -21.52 5.16
C GLY A 4 -37.59 -22.39 4.99
N LYS A 5 -37.71 -23.72 5.04
CA LYS A 5 -36.58 -24.65 4.84
C LYS A 5 -36.23 -24.87 3.36
N TRP A 6 -37.19 -24.66 2.45
CA TRP A 6 -36.95 -24.78 1.01
C TRP A 6 -36.17 -23.59 0.44
N ALA A 7 -36.45 -22.37 0.93
CA ALA A 7 -35.80 -21.15 0.44
C ALA A 7 -34.35 -20.96 0.93
N SER A 8 -34.01 -21.41 2.15
CA SER A 8 -32.64 -21.30 2.69
C SER A 8 -31.66 -22.26 2.01
N GLY A 9 -32.13 -23.45 1.63
CA GLY A 9 -31.35 -24.43 0.86
C GLY A 9 -31.04 -23.96 -0.57
N GLN A 10 -31.93 -23.17 -1.20
CA GLN A 10 -31.69 -22.63 -2.55
C GLN A 10 -30.63 -21.53 -2.57
N ALA A 11 -30.59 -20.65 -1.56
CA ALA A 11 -29.58 -19.58 -1.48
C ALA A 11 -28.16 -20.13 -1.19
N SER A 12 -28.05 -21.14 -0.33
CA SER A 12 -26.77 -21.84 -0.11
C SER A 12 -26.29 -22.57 -1.37
N LYS A 13 -27.19 -23.23 -2.09
CA LYS A 13 -26.89 -23.83 -3.40
C LYS A 13 -26.44 -22.80 -4.42
N PHE A 14 -27.06 -21.62 -4.45
CA PHE A 14 -26.67 -20.52 -5.34
C PHE A 14 -25.22 -20.05 -5.09
N VAL A 15 -24.85 -19.80 -3.82
CA VAL A 15 -23.48 -19.42 -3.47
C VAL A 15 -22.48 -20.53 -3.83
N SER A 16 -22.81 -21.79 -3.57
CA SER A 16 -21.96 -22.93 -3.97
C SER A 16 -21.80 -23.04 -5.50
N VAL A 17 -22.87 -22.86 -6.26
CA VAL A 17 -22.83 -22.85 -7.75
C VAL A 17 -21.94 -21.71 -8.26
N CYS A 18 -22.05 -20.51 -7.69
CA CYS A 18 -21.18 -19.39 -8.03
C CYS A 18 -19.70 -19.68 -7.72
N LEU A 19 -19.38 -20.26 -6.57
CA LEU A 19 -18.00 -20.61 -6.22
C LEU A 19 -17.42 -21.71 -7.13
N ILE A 20 -18.22 -22.70 -7.51
CA ILE A 20 -17.82 -23.74 -8.47
C ILE A 20 -17.59 -23.12 -9.86
N GLY A 21 -18.48 -22.23 -10.31
CA GLY A 21 -18.32 -21.51 -11.58
C GLY A 21 -17.05 -20.66 -11.63
N LEU A 22 -16.69 -20.00 -10.54
CA LEU A 22 -15.42 -19.28 -10.41
C LEU A 22 -14.22 -20.23 -10.55
N LEU A 23 -14.23 -21.36 -9.84
CA LEU A 23 -13.14 -22.35 -9.90
C LEU A 23 -12.96 -22.92 -11.32
N ILE A 24 -14.06 -23.28 -11.99
CA ILE A 24 -14.04 -23.79 -13.37
C ILE A 24 -13.45 -22.75 -14.32
N SER A 25 -13.85 -21.47 -14.19
CA SER A 25 -13.35 -20.39 -15.03
C SER A 25 -11.83 -20.22 -14.88
N LEU A 26 -11.31 -20.36 -13.65
CA LEU A 26 -9.86 -20.30 -13.36
C LEU A 26 -9.11 -21.50 -13.96
N VAL A 27 -9.67 -22.72 -13.85
CA VAL A 27 -9.04 -23.93 -14.43
C VAL A 27 -9.00 -23.86 -15.96
N LEU A 28 -10.10 -23.44 -16.60
CA LEU A 28 -10.16 -23.25 -18.05
C LEU A 28 -9.19 -22.16 -18.52
N ALA A 29 -9.08 -21.06 -17.78
CA ALA A 29 -8.09 -20.03 -18.07
C ALA A 29 -6.65 -20.59 -18.01
N GLY A 30 -6.37 -21.46 -17.02
CA GLY A 30 -5.12 -22.21 -16.94
C GLY A 30 -4.86 -23.08 -18.18
N GLY A 31 -5.86 -23.81 -18.68
CA GLY A 31 -5.75 -24.61 -19.90
C GLY A 31 -5.48 -23.78 -21.16
N VAL A 32 -6.19 -22.65 -21.32
CA VAL A 32 -5.98 -21.72 -22.45
C VAL A 32 -4.59 -21.10 -22.43
N LEU A 33 -4.05 -20.80 -21.24
CA LEU A 33 -2.68 -20.30 -21.09
C LEU A 33 -1.63 -21.34 -21.52
N VAL A 34 -1.81 -22.61 -21.14
CA VAL A 34 -0.91 -23.71 -21.54
C VAL A 34 -0.93 -23.90 -23.07
N ALA A 35 -2.13 -23.94 -23.67
CA ALA A 35 -2.27 -24.07 -25.12
C ALA A 35 -1.63 -22.89 -25.88
N ARG A 36 -1.84 -21.66 -25.39
CA ARG A 36 -1.19 -20.46 -25.95
C ARG A 36 0.34 -20.56 -25.88
N GLN A 37 0.89 -21.05 -24.77
CA GLN A 37 2.33 -21.17 -24.59
C GLN A 37 2.95 -22.19 -25.55
N GLN A 38 2.24 -23.28 -25.84
CA GLN A 38 2.68 -24.31 -26.79
C GLN A 38 2.68 -23.82 -28.25
N VAL A 39 1.73 -22.95 -28.61
CA VAL A 39 1.73 -22.28 -29.93
C VAL A 39 2.88 -21.28 -30.03
N LEU A 40 3.12 -20.48 -28.98
CA LEU A 40 4.23 -19.52 -28.94
C LEU A 40 5.60 -20.20 -29.05
N SER A 41 5.77 -21.43 -28.58
CA SER A 41 7.03 -22.17 -28.73
C SER A 41 7.36 -22.62 -30.16
N GLN A 42 6.44 -22.42 -31.12
CA GLN A 42 6.67 -22.70 -32.54
C GLN A 42 7.18 -21.49 -33.34
N ALA A 43 7.36 -20.33 -32.69
CA ALA A 43 7.88 -19.14 -33.36
C ALA A 43 9.31 -19.38 -33.87
N VAL A 44 9.56 -19.00 -35.13
CA VAL A 44 10.92 -18.96 -35.69
C VAL A 44 11.50 -17.60 -35.36
N THR A 45 12.57 -17.58 -34.59
CA THR A 45 13.30 -16.37 -34.21
C THR A 45 14.68 -16.38 -34.85
N VAL A 46 15.00 -15.31 -35.56
CA VAL A 46 16.35 -15.07 -36.08
C VAL A 46 16.97 -13.94 -35.27
N SER A 47 18.22 -14.12 -34.83
CA SER A 47 18.95 -13.16 -34.01
C SER A 47 20.23 -12.73 -34.70
N TYR A 48 20.57 -11.46 -34.57
CA TYR A 48 21.74 -10.84 -35.18
C TYR A 48 22.53 -10.06 -34.13
N THR A 49 23.84 -9.96 -34.35
CA THR A 49 24.70 -9.00 -33.66
C THR A 49 24.97 -7.80 -34.55
N PRO A 50 25.45 -6.67 -34.00
CA PRO A 50 25.88 -5.52 -34.80
C PRO A 50 26.94 -5.85 -35.86
N LEU A 51 27.72 -6.92 -35.69
CA LEU A 51 28.75 -7.36 -36.64
C LEU A 51 28.22 -8.30 -37.73
N SER A 52 27.07 -8.96 -37.51
CA SER A 52 26.55 -9.99 -38.41
C SER A 52 25.24 -9.62 -39.12
N GLY A 53 24.50 -8.66 -38.57
CA GLY A 53 23.19 -8.25 -39.08
C GLY A 53 23.28 -7.12 -40.09
N GLU A 54 22.35 -7.11 -41.04
CA GLU A 54 22.15 -5.98 -41.95
C GLU A 54 21.55 -4.80 -41.17
N ALA A 55 22.24 -3.65 -41.18
CA ALA A 55 21.80 -2.41 -40.55
C ALA A 55 22.59 -1.23 -41.14
N GLU A 56 21.94 -0.07 -41.24
CA GLU A 56 22.58 1.20 -41.61
C GLU A 56 22.86 2.00 -40.34
N TRP A 57 24.10 2.43 -40.16
CA TRP A 57 24.56 3.11 -38.94
C TRP A 57 24.90 4.57 -39.26
N GLU A 58 24.35 5.50 -38.48
CA GLU A 58 24.62 6.94 -38.58
C GLU A 58 25.18 7.47 -37.26
N GLY A 59 26.25 8.27 -37.34
CA GLY A 59 26.98 8.78 -36.18
C GLY A 59 28.22 7.95 -35.83
N ASP A 60 28.88 8.31 -34.74
CA ASP A 60 30.18 7.77 -34.35
C ASP A 60 30.03 6.51 -33.47
N TRP A 61 29.47 5.43 -34.04
CA TRP A 61 29.36 4.13 -33.37
C TRP A 61 30.71 3.38 -33.31
N GLU A 62 31.02 2.79 -32.15
CA GLU A 62 32.08 1.80 -32.01
C GLU A 62 31.51 0.38 -32.00
N PHE A 63 32.27 -0.59 -32.53
CA PHE A 63 31.81 -1.98 -32.67
C PHE A 63 32.80 -2.97 -32.05
N SER A 64 32.27 -3.95 -31.31
CA SER A 64 33.04 -5.08 -30.78
C SER A 64 32.18 -6.33 -30.67
N GLU A 65 32.77 -7.44 -30.20
CA GLU A 65 32.02 -8.66 -29.87
C GLU A 65 30.96 -8.44 -28.78
N LEU A 66 31.07 -7.35 -27.99
CA LEU A 66 30.10 -7.01 -26.96
C LEU A 66 28.84 -6.36 -27.53
N GLY A 67 28.93 -5.74 -28.71
CA GLY A 67 27.84 -5.00 -29.35
C GLY A 67 28.31 -3.71 -30.04
N ALA A 68 27.36 -2.80 -30.23
CA ALA A 68 27.58 -1.44 -30.70
C ALA A 68 27.50 -0.46 -29.53
N ASP A 69 28.43 0.48 -29.49
CA ASP A 69 28.56 1.50 -28.45
C ASP A 69 28.40 2.90 -29.05
N PRO A 70 27.46 3.72 -28.55
CA PRO A 70 27.30 5.10 -29.02
C PRO A 70 28.39 6.00 -28.43
N SER A 71 28.65 7.14 -29.07
CA SER A 71 29.60 8.13 -28.53
C SER A 71 28.97 8.94 -27.38
N GLU A 72 29.81 9.68 -26.66
CA GLU A 72 29.32 10.62 -25.63
C GLU A 72 28.50 11.78 -26.23
N SER A 73 28.71 12.10 -27.51
CA SER A 73 27.99 13.20 -28.18
C SER A 73 26.48 12.94 -28.30
N GLY A 74 26.10 11.65 -28.39
CA GLY A 74 24.71 11.19 -28.40
C GLY A 74 23.96 11.44 -29.71
N GLY A 75 22.82 10.77 -29.86
CA GLY A 75 21.96 10.92 -31.04
C GLY A 75 22.33 10.00 -32.20
N GLU A 76 23.22 9.04 -31.97
CA GLU A 76 23.55 8.01 -32.93
C GLU A 76 22.33 7.17 -33.27
N ARG A 77 22.17 6.88 -34.56
CA ARG A 77 21.01 6.18 -35.11
C ARG A 77 21.45 4.90 -35.77
N VAL A 78 20.61 3.88 -35.65
CA VAL A 78 20.71 2.66 -36.45
C VAL A 78 19.35 2.33 -37.06
N THR A 79 19.38 2.00 -38.35
CA THR A 79 18.21 1.58 -39.14
C THR A 79 18.36 0.09 -39.46
N ILE A 80 17.42 -0.71 -38.99
CA ILE A 80 17.50 -2.17 -38.99
C ILE A 80 16.35 -2.73 -39.84
N PRO A 81 16.61 -3.21 -41.07
CA PRO A 81 15.63 -3.96 -41.82
C PRO A 81 15.39 -5.32 -41.16
N PHE A 82 14.13 -5.75 -41.11
CA PHE A 82 13.79 -7.09 -40.66
C PHE A 82 12.55 -7.64 -41.38
N THR A 83 12.30 -8.93 -41.24
CA THR A 83 11.10 -9.58 -41.78
C THR A 83 10.47 -10.45 -40.70
N GLY A 84 9.18 -10.25 -40.44
CA GLY A 84 8.44 -10.98 -39.42
C GLY A 84 7.38 -10.12 -38.73
N THR A 85 6.76 -10.67 -37.70
CA THR A 85 5.62 -10.05 -36.99
C THR A 85 6.01 -9.36 -35.68
N ASP A 86 7.23 -9.61 -35.20
CA ASP A 86 7.73 -9.09 -33.92
C ASP A 86 9.21 -8.71 -34.02
N PHE A 87 9.59 -7.69 -33.27
CA PHE A 87 10.95 -7.16 -33.20
C PHE A 87 11.36 -6.95 -31.75
N ALA A 88 12.59 -7.35 -31.41
CA ALA A 88 13.16 -7.20 -30.08
C ALA A 88 14.62 -6.77 -30.13
N LEU A 89 15.03 -5.98 -29.14
CA LEU A 89 16.42 -5.55 -28.97
C LEU A 89 17.10 -6.36 -27.88
N ARG A 90 18.28 -6.88 -28.17
CA ARG A 90 19.17 -7.49 -27.19
C ARG A 90 20.08 -6.40 -26.64
N VAL A 91 19.88 -6.05 -25.37
CA VAL A 91 20.51 -4.89 -24.75
C VAL A 91 21.36 -5.29 -23.54
N ARG A 92 22.45 -4.56 -23.33
CA ARG A 92 23.29 -4.68 -22.12
C ARG A 92 22.85 -3.61 -21.13
N ARG A 93 22.22 -4.00 -20.03
CA ARG A 93 21.71 -3.08 -19.00
C ARG A 93 22.60 -3.15 -17.76
N GLY A 94 22.62 -2.09 -16.96
CA GLY A 94 23.46 -2.04 -15.76
C GLY A 94 23.14 -0.87 -14.85
N ASP A 95 24.10 -0.50 -14.00
CA ASP A 95 24.03 0.68 -13.13
C ASP A 95 24.47 1.95 -13.86
N TYR A 96 23.76 2.29 -14.92
CA TYR A 96 24.03 3.49 -15.70
C TYR A 96 22.73 4.06 -16.29
N ARG A 97 22.76 5.34 -16.64
CA ARG A 97 21.64 6.02 -17.31
C ARG A 97 21.85 5.98 -18.82
N GLY A 98 20.90 5.40 -19.52
CA GLY A 98 20.81 5.46 -20.97
C GLY A 98 19.41 5.06 -21.45
N TYR A 99 19.07 5.52 -22.65
CA TYR A 99 17.79 5.23 -23.28
C TYR A 99 17.99 4.90 -24.76
N PHE A 100 17.15 4.01 -25.27
CA PHE A 100 16.93 3.85 -26.70
C PHE A 100 15.55 4.35 -27.06
N PHE A 101 15.46 5.27 -28.01
CA PHE A 101 14.20 5.63 -28.65
C PHE A 101 14.01 4.73 -29.87
N ALA A 102 12.87 4.07 -29.99
CA ALA A 102 12.64 3.09 -31.04
C ALA A 102 11.32 3.35 -31.78
N SER A 103 11.37 3.28 -33.10
CA SER A 103 10.20 3.32 -33.99
C SER A 103 10.24 2.12 -34.96
N VAL A 104 9.07 1.71 -35.44
CA VAL A 104 8.94 0.71 -36.51
C VAL A 104 8.03 1.31 -37.58
N ASP A 105 8.52 1.33 -38.82
CA ASP A 105 7.85 1.93 -39.98
C ASP A 105 7.42 3.39 -39.76
N GLY A 106 8.24 4.15 -39.02
CA GLY A 106 7.99 5.55 -38.69
C GLY A 106 7.05 5.79 -37.50
N GLU A 107 6.44 4.75 -36.94
CA GLU A 107 5.55 4.83 -35.79
C GLU A 107 6.27 4.41 -34.49
N PRO A 108 5.97 5.05 -33.33
CA PRO A 108 6.56 4.65 -32.05
C PRO A 108 6.34 3.18 -31.75
N ALA A 109 7.40 2.48 -31.35
CA ALA A 109 7.35 1.05 -31.07
C ALA A 109 6.25 0.70 -30.03
N ASN A 110 5.33 -0.20 -30.42
CA ASN A 110 4.05 -0.38 -29.74
C ASN A 110 4.10 -1.12 -28.41
N LEU A 111 5.23 -1.74 -28.03
CA LEU A 111 5.40 -2.41 -26.74
C LEU A 111 6.20 -1.60 -25.72
N LEU A 112 6.71 -0.44 -26.09
CA LEU A 112 7.50 0.42 -25.22
C LEU A 112 6.64 1.55 -24.62
N PRO A 113 6.95 2.01 -23.39
CA PRO A 113 6.40 3.24 -22.86
C PRO A 113 6.70 4.42 -23.79
N GLN A 114 5.79 5.39 -23.83
CA GLN A 114 5.85 6.52 -24.75
C GLN A 114 5.88 7.84 -24.00
N GLU A 115 6.70 8.77 -24.49
CA GLU A 115 6.69 10.19 -24.12
C GLU A 115 6.57 11.07 -25.38
N GLU A 116 6.63 12.40 -25.20
CA GLU A 116 6.46 13.36 -26.31
C GLU A 116 7.47 13.15 -27.46
N ARG A 117 8.66 12.60 -27.18
CA ARG A 117 9.71 12.31 -28.16
C ARG A 117 9.56 10.96 -28.87
N GLY A 118 8.67 10.09 -28.40
CA GLY A 118 8.47 8.75 -28.96
C GLY A 118 8.51 7.64 -27.91
N ALA A 119 8.59 6.40 -28.40
CA ALA A 119 8.69 5.19 -27.60
C ALA A 119 10.13 4.98 -27.12
N TYR A 120 10.32 4.72 -25.82
CA TYR A 120 11.64 4.62 -25.21
C TYR A 120 11.85 3.30 -24.43
N LEU A 121 13.09 2.84 -24.41
CA LEU A 121 13.58 1.68 -23.68
C LEU A 121 14.65 2.14 -22.69
N VAL A 122 14.46 1.81 -21.41
CA VAL A 122 15.38 2.19 -20.33
C VAL A 122 16.52 1.19 -20.20
N LEU A 123 17.76 1.68 -20.22
CA LEU A 123 18.96 0.83 -20.13
C LEU A 123 19.43 0.59 -18.69
N THR A 124 18.95 1.38 -17.72
CA THR A 124 19.19 1.13 -16.30
C THR A 124 18.52 -0.18 -15.87
N SER A 125 19.27 -1.11 -15.30
CA SER A 125 18.73 -2.39 -14.82
C SER A 125 17.85 -2.22 -13.56
N PRO A 126 16.85 -3.09 -13.31
CA PRO A 126 15.95 -2.98 -12.17
C PRO A 126 16.61 -3.15 -10.79
N ASP A 127 17.72 -3.88 -10.72
CA ASP A 127 18.47 -4.18 -9.50
C ASP A 127 19.89 -3.60 -9.53
N HIS A 128 20.19 -2.75 -10.52
CA HIS A 128 21.53 -2.21 -10.81
C HIS A 128 22.58 -3.27 -11.19
N ALA A 129 22.19 -4.54 -11.38
CA ALA A 129 23.12 -5.57 -11.80
C ALA A 129 23.34 -5.54 -13.33
N PRO A 130 24.58 -5.73 -13.80
CA PRO A 130 24.83 -5.93 -15.22
C PRO A 130 24.07 -7.15 -15.76
N GLN A 131 23.30 -6.97 -16.83
CA GLN A 131 22.53 -8.03 -17.45
C GLN A 131 22.44 -7.84 -18.97
N VAL A 132 22.46 -8.94 -19.73
CA VAL A 132 22.23 -8.94 -21.18
C VAL A 132 20.88 -9.59 -21.43
N VAL A 133 19.89 -8.79 -21.85
CA VAL A 133 18.50 -9.22 -21.95
C VAL A 133 17.91 -8.86 -23.30
N THR A 134 17.00 -9.68 -23.81
CA THR A 134 16.24 -9.39 -25.03
C THR A 134 14.90 -8.79 -24.64
N ILE A 135 14.64 -7.55 -25.04
CA ILE A 135 13.43 -6.80 -24.72
C ILE A 135 12.58 -6.69 -25.98
N PRO A 136 11.34 -7.21 -25.97
CA PRO A 136 10.39 -6.99 -27.06
C PRO A 136 10.11 -5.49 -27.24
N VAL A 137 10.24 -5.02 -28.48
CA VAL A 137 10.06 -3.61 -28.86
C VAL A 137 8.78 -3.42 -29.66
N ALA A 138 8.49 -4.34 -30.59
CA ALA A 138 7.25 -4.36 -31.35
C ALA A 138 6.68 -5.77 -31.48
N SER A 139 5.36 -5.89 -31.54
CA SER A 139 4.66 -7.15 -31.82
C SER A 139 3.35 -6.92 -32.54
N GLY A 140 2.86 -7.95 -33.23
CA GLY A 140 1.59 -7.90 -33.96
C GLY A 140 1.65 -7.00 -35.18
N LEU A 141 2.83 -6.93 -35.82
CA LEU A 141 3.03 -6.34 -37.14
C LEU A 141 2.48 -7.29 -38.21
N ASP A 142 2.25 -6.77 -39.41
CA ASP A 142 1.91 -7.60 -40.57
C ASP A 142 3.07 -8.57 -40.89
N ASP A 143 2.81 -9.75 -41.45
CA ASP A 143 3.90 -10.65 -41.84
C ASP A 143 4.55 -10.14 -43.14
N GLY A 144 5.69 -9.47 -43.01
CA GLY A 144 6.37 -8.85 -44.14
C GLY A 144 7.68 -8.16 -43.77
N PRO A 145 8.28 -7.42 -44.71
CA PRO A 145 9.45 -6.58 -44.45
C PRO A 145 9.04 -5.32 -43.68
N HIS A 146 9.86 -4.94 -42.69
CA HIS A 146 9.70 -3.78 -41.83
C HIS A 146 11.06 -3.11 -41.59
N VAL A 147 11.02 -1.86 -41.13
CA VAL A 147 12.22 -1.10 -40.76
C VAL A 147 12.08 -0.62 -39.32
N ALA A 148 13.01 -1.04 -38.46
CA ALA A 148 13.14 -0.51 -37.11
C ALA A 148 14.23 0.57 -37.06
N GLU A 149 13.90 1.74 -36.52
CA GLU A 149 14.87 2.80 -36.24
C GLU A 149 15.12 2.84 -34.73
N VAL A 150 16.39 2.89 -34.32
CA VAL A 150 16.81 3.01 -32.93
C VAL A 150 17.77 4.18 -32.78
N ILE A 151 17.45 5.11 -31.89
CA ILE A 151 18.26 6.29 -31.57
C ILE A 151 18.77 6.15 -30.13
N ALA A 152 20.10 6.24 -29.97
CA ALA A 152 20.75 6.17 -28.68
C ALA A 152 20.80 7.53 -27.98
N GLU A 153 20.45 7.54 -26.70
CA GLU A 153 20.69 8.64 -25.79
C GLU A 153 21.50 8.15 -24.59
N ARG A 154 22.77 8.57 -24.53
CA ARG A 154 23.77 8.12 -23.54
C ARG A 154 24.08 6.61 -23.67
N GLY A 155 24.75 6.06 -22.66
CA GLY A 155 25.12 4.64 -22.61
C GLY A 155 26.46 4.32 -23.28
N TRP A 156 27.26 5.33 -23.63
CA TRP A 156 28.64 5.16 -24.09
C TRP A 156 29.48 4.41 -23.05
N GLU A 157 30.50 3.69 -23.51
CA GLU A 157 31.34 2.77 -22.74
C GLU A 157 30.59 1.57 -22.12
N GLN A 158 29.31 1.37 -22.43
CA GLN A 158 28.49 0.28 -21.86
C GLN A 158 28.16 -0.83 -22.87
N TRP A 159 28.40 -0.58 -24.16
CA TRP A 159 28.05 -1.47 -25.28
C TRP A 159 26.54 -1.80 -25.28
N PRO A 160 25.65 -0.79 -25.21
CA PRO A 160 24.25 -0.99 -24.82
C PRO A 160 23.45 -1.81 -25.84
N LEU A 161 23.80 -1.80 -27.13
CA LEU A 161 23.14 -2.58 -28.18
C LEU A 161 23.94 -3.85 -28.52
N ALA A 162 23.59 -4.97 -27.90
CA ALA A 162 24.25 -6.26 -28.14
C ALA A 162 23.69 -7.04 -29.34
N GLY A 163 22.57 -6.58 -29.92
CA GLY A 163 21.96 -7.20 -31.09
C GLY A 163 20.46 -6.99 -31.15
N TRP A 164 19.81 -7.70 -32.07
CA TRP A 164 18.36 -7.66 -32.25
C TRP A 164 17.87 -9.02 -32.73
N SER A 165 16.55 -9.22 -32.64
CA SER A 165 15.90 -10.40 -33.16
C SER A 165 14.57 -10.06 -33.78
N ALA A 166 14.27 -10.73 -34.89
CA ALA A 166 12.96 -10.73 -35.51
C ALA A 166 12.35 -12.13 -35.39
N SER A 167 11.05 -12.19 -35.12
CA SER A 167 10.33 -13.45 -35.11
C SER A 167 9.06 -13.38 -35.93
N ARG A 168 8.66 -14.55 -36.45
CA ARG A 168 7.33 -14.79 -37.00
C ARG A 168 6.53 -15.59 -35.97
N ALA A 169 5.79 -14.89 -35.11
CA ALA A 169 4.93 -15.52 -34.12
C ALA A 169 3.58 -15.91 -34.74
N PRO A 170 2.99 -17.06 -34.33
CA PRO A 170 1.65 -17.41 -34.77
C PRO A 170 0.60 -16.46 -34.16
N ASP A 171 -0.50 -16.23 -34.89
CA ASP A 171 -1.63 -15.42 -34.39
C ASP A 171 -2.22 -16.03 -33.09
N THR A 172 -2.24 -15.24 -32.02
CA THR A 172 -2.78 -15.64 -30.70
C THR A 172 -4.08 -14.93 -30.32
N THR A 173 -4.69 -14.17 -31.24
CA THR A 173 -5.85 -13.31 -30.97
C THR A 173 -7.03 -14.07 -30.36
N ALA A 174 -7.32 -15.28 -30.87
CA ALA A 174 -8.37 -16.14 -30.33
C ALA A 174 -8.17 -16.51 -28.85
N TYR A 175 -6.93 -16.79 -28.43
CA TYR A 175 -6.61 -17.12 -27.04
C TYR A 175 -6.78 -15.92 -26.10
N ARG A 176 -6.43 -14.71 -26.57
CA ARG A 176 -6.62 -13.46 -25.80
C ARG A 176 -8.10 -13.22 -25.52
N TRP A 177 -8.96 -13.36 -26.53
CA TRP A 177 -10.41 -13.21 -26.37
C TRP A 177 -11.02 -14.29 -25.48
N ALA A 178 -10.55 -15.53 -25.59
CA ALA A 178 -10.98 -16.61 -24.70
C ALA A 178 -10.66 -16.31 -23.22
N LEU A 179 -9.44 -15.81 -22.93
CA LEU A 179 -9.04 -15.42 -21.57
C LEU A 179 -9.85 -14.24 -21.04
N ALA A 180 -10.09 -13.22 -21.87
CA ALA A 180 -10.91 -12.07 -21.49
C ALA A 180 -12.36 -12.49 -21.15
N GLY A 181 -12.95 -13.37 -21.97
CA GLY A 181 -14.28 -13.94 -21.71
C GLY A 181 -14.35 -14.74 -20.41
N LEU A 182 -13.34 -15.59 -20.14
CA LEU A 182 -13.26 -16.37 -18.90
C LEU A 182 -13.05 -15.48 -17.67
N GLY A 183 -12.28 -14.39 -17.79
CA GLY A 183 -12.11 -13.39 -16.74
C GLY A 183 -13.41 -12.68 -16.38
N ALA A 184 -14.19 -12.28 -17.39
CA ALA A 184 -15.50 -11.66 -17.19
C ALA A 184 -16.50 -12.64 -16.53
N LEU A 185 -16.50 -13.91 -16.95
CA LEU A 185 -17.30 -14.98 -16.33
C LEU A 185 -16.92 -15.20 -14.85
N GLY A 186 -15.62 -15.28 -14.55
CA GLY A 186 -15.12 -15.40 -13.18
C GLY A 186 -15.57 -14.23 -12.30
N PHE A 187 -15.50 -13.01 -12.81
CA PHE A 187 -15.98 -11.82 -12.11
C PHE A 187 -17.50 -11.87 -11.82
N LEU A 188 -18.31 -12.30 -12.79
CA LEU A 188 -19.76 -12.46 -12.62
C LEU A 188 -20.10 -13.50 -11.54
N PHE A 189 -19.39 -14.63 -11.53
CA PHE A 189 -19.56 -15.66 -10.51
C PHE A 189 -19.17 -15.15 -9.11
N LEU A 190 -18.07 -14.41 -8.99
CA LEU A 190 -17.66 -13.79 -7.73
C LEU A 190 -18.70 -12.78 -7.23
N ALA A 191 -19.19 -11.90 -8.11
CA ALA A 191 -20.24 -10.93 -7.78
C ALA A 191 -21.54 -11.63 -7.33
N GLY A 192 -21.92 -12.72 -8.01
CA GLY A 192 -23.05 -13.58 -7.64
C GLY A 192 -22.89 -14.21 -6.25
N ALA A 193 -21.73 -14.75 -5.92
CA ALA A 193 -21.43 -15.32 -4.60
C ALA A 193 -21.54 -14.25 -3.49
N VAL A 194 -20.99 -13.05 -3.72
CA VAL A 194 -21.05 -11.92 -2.78
C VAL A 194 -22.50 -11.45 -2.58
N TRP A 195 -23.29 -11.36 -3.65
CA TRP A 195 -24.70 -10.98 -3.58
C TRP A 195 -25.57 -12.03 -2.86
N GLY A 196 -25.35 -13.31 -3.14
CA GLY A 196 -26.02 -14.43 -2.47
C GLY A 196 -25.74 -14.48 -0.97
N ALA A 197 -24.48 -14.26 -0.57
CA ALA A 197 -24.07 -14.18 0.83
C ALA A 197 -24.70 -12.99 1.58
N ARG A 198 -24.82 -11.81 0.93
CA ARG A 198 -25.50 -10.64 1.51
C ARG A 198 -26.99 -10.89 1.76
N ARG A 199 -27.69 -11.58 0.85
CA ARG A 199 -29.12 -11.91 1.02
C ARG A 199 -29.39 -12.93 2.13
N GLN A 200 -28.43 -13.78 2.48
CA GLN A 200 -28.54 -14.69 3.62
C GLN A 200 -28.40 -13.96 4.96
N GLY A 201 -27.49 -12.97 5.06
CA GLY A 201 -27.24 -12.20 6.29
C GLY A 201 -28.42 -11.34 6.77
N ASP A 202 -29.31 -10.90 5.87
CA ASP A 202 -30.45 -10.02 6.19
C ASP A 202 -31.70 -10.75 6.71
N LYS A 203 -31.78 -12.08 6.62
CA LYS A 203 -33.00 -12.84 7.01
C LYS A 203 -32.88 -13.66 8.29
N GLU A 204 -31.67 -13.97 8.77
CA GLU A 204 -31.44 -14.71 10.02
C GLU A 204 -31.26 -13.80 11.25
N THR A 205 -31.02 -12.51 11.05
CA THR A 205 -30.90 -11.46 12.08
C THR A 205 -32.21 -11.13 12.81
N ARG A 206 -33.34 -11.77 12.45
CA ARG A 206 -34.65 -11.58 13.11
C ARG A 206 -35.07 -12.67 14.09
N ARG A 207 -34.22 -13.68 14.35
CA ARG A 207 -34.52 -14.75 15.32
C ARG A 207 -33.27 -15.18 16.06
N GLN A 208 -32.94 -14.46 17.13
CA GLN A 208 -32.54 -14.97 18.45
C GLN A 208 -31.59 -13.99 19.13
N GLY A 209 -32.18 -13.25 20.08
CA GLY A 209 -31.44 -12.56 21.11
C GLY A 209 -31.09 -13.49 22.28
N ASN A 210 -29.92 -13.19 22.84
CA ASN A 210 -29.56 -13.22 24.26
C ASN A 210 -29.29 -14.57 24.97
N LYS A 211 -28.05 -14.72 25.48
CA LYS A 211 -27.72 -14.82 26.94
C LYS A 211 -26.21 -15.02 27.16
N GLY A 212 -25.68 -14.31 28.15
CA GLY A 212 -24.25 -14.12 28.41
C GLY A 212 -23.54 -15.16 29.28
N ALA A 213 -22.28 -14.86 29.61
CA ALA A 213 -21.56 -15.44 30.74
C ALA A 213 -20.44 -14.49 31.20
N ARG A 214 -20.59 -14.02 32.44
CA ARG A 214 -19.63 -13.26 33.25
C ARG A 214 -18.55 -14.22 33.75
N GLY A 215 -17.29 -13.80 33.68
CA GLY A 215 -16.17 -14.44 34.36
C GLY A 215 -15.02 -13.43 34.43
N GLN A 216 -14.90 -12.72 35.56
CA GLN A 216 -13.75 -11.88 35.84
C GLN A 216 -12.63 -12.78 36.39
N SER A 217 -11.51 -12.83 35.67
CA SER A 217 -10.29 -13.54 36.07
C SER A 217 -9.46 -12.67 37.01
N PRO A 218 -8.70 -13.24 37.97
CA PRO A 218 -8.03 -12.51 39.07
C PRO A 218 -6.82 -11.65 38.68
N TYR A 219 -6.48 -11.50 37.38
CA TYR A 219 -5.23 -10.89 36.93
C TYR A 219 -5.37 -9.39 36.60
N SER A 220 -6.12 -8.64 37.39
CA SER A 220 -6.44 -7.21 37.17
C SER A 220 -5.31 -6.23 37.52
N LEU A 221 -4.15 -6.71 37.96
CA LEU A 221 -3.14 -5.88 38.64
C LEU A 221 -1.87 -5.56 37.85
N LEU A 222 -1.64 -6.10 36.66
CA LEU A 222 -0.47 -5.71 35.86
C LEU A 222 -0.69 -4.33 35.21
N PRO A 223 0.06 -3.27 35.59
CA PRO A 223 -0.10 -1.94 35.03
C PRO A 223 0.40 -1.91 33.58
N THR A 224 -0.27 -1.17 32.70
CA THR A 224 0.19 -0.88 31.33
C THR A 224 1.64 -0.37 31.31
N SER A 225 2.04 0.39 32.33
CA SER A 225 3.40 0.90 32.51
C SER A 225 4.46 -0.22 32.60
N CYS A 226 4.16 -1.33 33.29
CA CYS A 226 5.07 -2.47 33.36
C CYS A 226 5.23 -3.16 32.01
N SER A 227 4.16 -3.23 31.20
CA SER A 227 4.23 -3.80 29.84
C SER A 227 5.06 -2.96 28.88
N LEU A 228 4.93 -1.63 28.97
CA LEU A 228 5.75 -0.70 28.18
C LEU A 228 7.22 -0.73 28.60
N LEU A 229 7.48 -0.78 29.91
CA LEU A 229 8.84 -0.93 30.43
C LEU A 229 9.47 -2.25 29.97
N LEU A 230 8.72 -3.35 30.05
CA LEU A 230 9.22 -4.66 29.62
C LEU A 230 9.50 -4.69 28.11
N ALA A 231 8.62 -4.09 27.30
CA ALA A 231 8.83 -3.92 25.87
C ALA A 231 10.07 -3.06 25.58
N ALA A 232 10.28 -1.98 26.34
CA ALA A 232 11.45 -1.12 26.21
C ALA A 232 12.75 -1.83 26.64
N VAL A 233 12.75 -2.56 27.76
CA VAL A 233 13.90 -3.35 28.23
C VAL A 233 14.24 -4.45 27.24
N PHE A 234 13.22 -5.16 26.72
CA PHE A 234 13.43 -6.08 25.61
C PHE A 234 14.14 -5.31 24.52
N TYR A 235 13.53 -4.29 23.95
CA TYR A 235 13.98 -3.65 22.73
C TYR A 235 15.36 -2.96 22.81
N PHE A 236 15.62 -2.18 23.87
CA PHE A 236 16.83 -1.35 23.98
C PHE A 236 17.99 -2.02 24.74
N SER A 237 17.79 -3.17 25.38
CA SER A 237 18.87 -3.81 26.15
C SER A 237 20.03 -4.24 25.22
N PRO A 238 21.28 -3.82 25.50
CA PRO A 238 22.45 -4.34 24.80
C PRO A 238 22.86 -5.74 25.29
N TRP A 239 22.30 -6.20 26.43
CA TRP A 239 22.67 -7.46 27.05
C TRP A 239 21.76 -8.60 26.54
N LEU A 240 22.35 -9.58 25.86
CA LEU A 240 21.61 -10.73 25.31
C LEU A 240 20.82 -11.52 26.39
N PRO A 241 21.36 -11.82 27.59
CA PRO A 241 20.59 -12.54 28.62
C PRO A 241 19.35 -11.75 29.07
N LEU A 242 19.52 -10.45 29.39
CA LEU A 242 18.41 -9.58 29.81
C LEU A 242 17.35 -9.46 28.71
N THR A 243 17.79 -9.42 27.47
CA THR A 243 16.95 -9.41 26.27
C THR A 243 16.09 -10.67 26.17
N LEU A 244 16.70 -11.84 26.30
CA LEU A 244 15.97 -13.11 26.21
C LEU A 244 14.98 -13.25 27.36
N VAL A 245 15.37 -12.87 28.59
CA VAL A 245 14.48 -12.87 29.76
C VAL A 245 13.31 -11.91 29.55
N ALA A 246 13.57 -10.68 29.10
CA ALA A 246 12.52 -9.71 28.82
C ALA A 246 11.58 -10.17 27.69
N GLY A 247 12.12 -10.83 26.66
CA GLY A 247 11.35 -11.41 25.55
C GLY A 247 10.44 -12.55 25.99
N LEU A 248 10.93 -13.45 26.84
CA LEU A 248 10.12 -14.53 27.44
C LEU A 248 9.02 -13.97 28.36
N ALA A 249 9.36 -12.99 29.20
CA ALA A 249 8.37 -12.33 30.05
C ALA A 249 7.32 -11.58 29.22
N LEU A 250 7.71 -10.96 28.11
CA LEU A 250 6.80 -10.29 27.18
C LEU A 250 5.88 -11.29 26.48
N ALA A 251 6.42 -12.43 26.03
CA ALA A 251 5.61 -13.52 25.49
C ALA A 251 4.60 -14.02 26.53
N ALA A 252 5.04 -14.34 27.76
CA ALA A 252 4.15 -14.74 28.85
C ALA A 252 3.06 -13.70 29.11
N LEU A 253 3.41 -12.42 29.13
CA LEU A 253 2.46 -11.32 29.31
C LEU A 253 1.41 -11.30 28.20
N VAL A 254 1.80 -11.38 26.92
CA VAL A 254 0.87 -11.39 25.77
C VAL A 254 -0.02 -12.64 25.78
N PHE A 255 0.52 -13.78 26.20
CA PHE A 255 -0.23 -15.02 26.36
C PHE A 255 -1.26 -14.92 27.47
N LEU A 256 -0.96 -14.26 28.59
CA LEU A 256 -1.90 -14.04 29.70
C LEU A 256 -2.90 -12.92 29.40
N ARG A 257 -2.45 -11.85 28.74
CA ARG A 257 -3.17 -10.59 28.50
C ARG A 257 -3.02 -10.14 27.05
N LEU A 258 -3.78 -10.78 26.16
CA LEU A 258 -3.82 -10.42 24.73
C LEU A 258 -4.19 -8.94 24.53
N ASP A 259 -5.01 -8.37 25.41
CA ASP A 259 -5.36 -6.94 25.39
C ASP A 259 -4.15 -6.01 25.58
N LEU A 260 -3.14 -6.42 26.35
CA LEU A 260 -1.88 -5.68 26.48
C LEU A 260 -1.02 -5.84 25.23
N GLY A 261 -0.96 -7.04 24.66
CA GLY A 261 -0.25 -7.30 23.41
C GLY A 261 -0.76 -6.44 22.26
N LEU A 262 -2.08 -6.38 22.05
CA LEU A 262 -2.69 -5.55 21.01
C LEU A 262 -2.42 -4.05 21.22
N ALA A 263 -2.39 -3.59 22.48
CA ALA A 263 -2.02 -2.21 22.80
C ALA A 263 -0.55 -1.92 22.50
N LEU A 264 0.36 -2.85 22.82
CA LEU A 264 1.78 -2.71 22.50
C LEU A 264 2.06 -2.71 20.99
N VAL A 265 1.32 -3.48 20.19
CA VAL A 265 1.38 -3.42 18.71
C VAL A 265 1.06 -1.99 18.25
N ALA A 266 -0.02 -1.39 18.74
CA ALA A 266 -0.40 -0.02 18.38
C ALA A 266 0.63 1.04 18.82
N ALA A 267 1.29 0.87 19.98
CA ALA A 267 2.32 1.78 20.46
C ALA A 267 3.64 1.69 19.67
N THR A 268 3.98 0.48 19.20
CA THR A 268 5.30 0.20 18.59
C THR A 268 5.31 0.30 17.08
N ALA A 269 4.14 0.27 16.42
CA ALA A 269 3.97 0.41 14.97
C ALA A 269 4.91 1.44 14.29
N PRO A 270 5.06 2.69 14.78
CA PRO A 270 5.90 3.69 14.12
C PRO A 270 7.42 3.40 14.18
N PHE A 271 7.86 2.47 15.03
CA PHE A 271 9.30 2.18 15.25
C PHE A 271 9.81 1.02 14.39
N TYR A 272 9.09 0.65 13.32
CA TYR A 272 9.44 -0.52 12.51
C TYR A 272 10.77 -0.43 11.77
N LEU A 273 11.26 0.78 11.49
CA LEU A 273 12.56 1.04 10.84
C LEU A 273 13.76 0.79 11.75
N TYR A 274 13.52 0.47 13.01
CA TYR A 274 14.54 0.08 13.97
C TYR A 274 14.32 -1.38 14.37
N PRO A 275 14.51 -2.33 13.46
CA PRO A 275 14.29 -3.72 13.78
C PRO A 275 15.45 -4.26 14.62
N ARG A 276 15.21 -5.41 15.26
CA ARG A 276 16.17 -6.06 16.13
C ARG A 276 16.65 -7.37 15.55
N ALA A 277 17.97 -7.57 15.60
CA ALA A 277 18.58 -8.83 15.21
C ALA A 277 18.30 -9.91 16.26
N LEU A 278 17.69 -11.02 15.85
CA LEU A 278 17.43 -12.21 16.64
C LEU A 278 17.77 -13.42 15.77
N PHE A 279 18.74 -14.24 16.23
CA PHE A 279 19.13 -15.48 15.57
C PHE A 279 19.49 -15.31 14.07
N GLY A 280 20.23 -14.25 13.72
CA GLY A 280 20.66 -13.97 12.35
C GLY A 280 19.58 -13.39 11.43
N LYS A 281 18.37 -13.14 11.95
CA LYS A 281 17.27 -12.46 11.24
C LYS A 281 16.91 -11.17 11.95
N VAL A 282 16.24 -10.26 11.24
CA VAL A 282 15.95 -8.91 11.72
C VAL A 282 14.43 -8.71 11.73
N PHE A 283 13.88 -8.41 12.90
CA PHE A 283 12.42 -8.30 13.11
C PHE A 283 12.07 -6.98 13.78
N SER A 284 11.03 -6.31 13.33
CA SER A 284 10.54 -5.12 14.03
C SER A 284 9.85 -5.50 15.35
N MET A 285 9.81 -4.57 16.31
CA MET A 285 9.10 -4.82 17.56
C MET A 285 7.60 -5.06 17.33
N THR A 286 7.00 -4.33 16.40
CA THR A 286 5.60 -4.48 15.97
C THR A 286 5.33 -5.87 15.43
N GLU A 287 6.22 -6.37 14.58
CA GLU A 287 6.14 -7.71 14.00
C GLU A 287 6.24 -8.79 15.08
N ILE A 288 7.24 -8.72 15.97
CA ILE A 288 7.39 -9.66 17.09
C ILE A 288 6.12 -9.70 17.94
N LEU A 289 5.62 -8.53 18.34
CA LEU A 289 4.40 -8.41 19.16
C LEU A 289 3.16 -8.92 18.41
N THR A 290 3.05 -8.65 17.12
CA THR A 290 1.92 -9.10 16.28
C THR A 290 1.93 -10.62 16.17
N LEU A 291 3.10 -11.25 15.92
CA LEU A 291 3.25 -12.70 15.88
C LEU A 291 2.94 -13.35 17.23
N LEU A 292 3.40 -12.77 18.35
CA LEU A 292 3.05 -13.24 19.69
C LEU A 292 1.55 -13.13 19.97
N CYS A 293 0.91 -12.03 19.52
CA CYS A 293 -0.53 -11.86 19.63
C CYS A 293 -1.29 -12.88 18.78
N ILE A 294 -0.85 -13.14 17.54
CA ILE A 294 -1.45 -14.14 16.64
C ILE A 294 -1.36 -15.54 17.28
N LEU A 295 -0.22 -15.88 17.87
CA LEU A 295 -0.02 -17.17 18.54
C LEU A 295 -0.91 -17.30 19.78
N SER A 296 -0.91 -16.28 20.66
CA SER A 296 -1.78 -16.22 21.86
C SER A 296 -3.26 -16.30 21.48
N TRP A 297 -3.68 -15.56 20.46
CA TRP A 297 -5.03 -15.59 19.92
C TRP A 297 -5.38 -16.97 19.34
N GLY A 298 -4.50 -17.56 18.52
CA GLY A 298 -4.70 -18.89 17.93
C GLY A 298 -4.87 -19.99 18.97
N VAL A 299 -4.06 -19.98 20.04
CA VAL A 299 -4.20 -20.91 21.18
C VAL A 299 -5.54 -20.74 21.88
N ARG A 300 -5.97 -19.50 22.15
CA ARG A 300 -7.29 -19.21 22.76
C ARG A 300 -8.46 -19.66 21.86
N GLN A 301 -8.31 -19.52 20.54
CA GLN A 301 -9.30 -19.97 19.55
C GLN A 301 -9.34 -21.50 19.40
N ALA A 302 -8.22 -22.21 19.60
CA ALA A 302 -8.17 -23.66 19.63
C ALA A 302 -8.78 -24.23 20.93
N ALA A 303 -8.45 -23.64 22.07
CA ALA A 303 -8.93 -24.06 23.39
C ALA A 303 -10.45 -23.85 23.60
N SER A 304 -11.08 -22.94 22.85
CA SER A 304 -12.49 -22.56 23.04
C SER A 304 -13.54 -23.44 22.33
N GLY A 305 -13.13 -24.50 21.61
CA GLY A 305 -14.06 -25.51 21.04
C GLY A 305 -15.19 -24.91 20.18
N LYS A 306 -16.36 -25.57 20.09
CA LYS A 306 -17.53 -25.28 19.22
C LYS A 306 -18.03 -23.81 19.13
N ARG A 307 -17.48 -22.87 19.91
CA ARG A 307 -17.67 -21.40 19.77
C ARG A 307 -17.01 -20.79 18.52
N ARG A 308 -16.16 -21.54 17.80
CA ARG A 308 -15.52 -21.14 16.52
C ARG A 308 -16.48 -20.62 15.45
N VAL A 309 -17.73 -21.08 15.45
CA VAL A 309 -18.68 -20.86 14.36
C VAL A 309 -19.50 -19.57 14.56
N ALA A 310 -19.79 -19.18 15.80
CA ALA A 310 -20.67 -18.03 16.09
C ALA A 310 -20.06 -16.66 15.78
N SER A 311 -18.73 -16.48 15.86
CA SER A 311 -18.08 -15.18 15.59
C SER A 311 -17.84 -14.91 14.10
N LEU A 312 -17.76 -15.96 13.28
CA LEU A 312 -17.63 -15.90 11.82
C LEU A 312 -19.01 -15.84 11.11
N GLN A 313 -20.11 -16.08 11.83
CA GLN A 313 -21.47 -15.99 11.29
C GLN A 313 -22.04 -14.57 11.22
N LEU A 314 -21.29 -13.56 11.70
CA LEU A 314 -21.69 -12.13 11.73
C LEU A 314 -20.72 -11.25 10.92
N LEU A 315 -20.14 -11.78 9.83
CA LEU A 315 -19.30 -10.98 8.95
C LEU A 315 -20.17 -9.91 8.30
N ASN A 316 -19.75 -8.64 8.42
CA ASN A 316 -20.41 -7.56 7.72
C ASN A 316 -19.64 -7.16 6.45
N SER A 317 -20.15 -6.17 5.72
CA SER A 317 -19.52 -5.75 4.47
C SER A 317 -18.06 -5.30 4.64
N LEU A 318 -17.65 -4.81 5.81
CA LEU A 318 -16.27 -4.41 6.04
C LEU A 318 -15.36 -5.64 6.19
N ASP A 319 -15.83 -6.68 6.90
CA ASP A 319 -15.11 -7.96 7.01
C ASP A 319 -14.87 -8.61 5.63
N PHE A 320 -15.87 -8.60 4.76
CA PHE A 320 -15.74 -9.11 3.39
C PHE A 320 -14.82 -8.24 2.52
N ALA A 321 -14.82 -6.92 2.70
CA ALA A 321 -13.92 -6.04 1.98
C ALA A 321 -12.45 -6.27 2.38
N VAL A 322 -12.18 -6.51 3.67
CA VAL A 322 -10.85 -6.89 4.16
C VAL A 322 -10.42 -8.24 3.59
N LEU A 323 -11.30 -9.24 3.62
CA LEU A 323 -11.00 -10.55 3.04
C LEU A 323 -10.72 -10.45 1.53
N PHE A 324 -11.54 -9.70 0.79
CA PHE A 324 -11.34 -9.48 -0.64
C PHE A 324 -10.00 -8.79 -0.93
N PHE A 325 -9.65 -7.74 -0.18
CA PHE A 325 -8.35 -7.09 -0.27
C PHE A 325 -7.18 -8.06 -0.05
N VAL A 326 -7.24 -8.90 0.98
CA VAL A 326 -6.20 -9.91 1.25
C VAL A 326 -6.10 -10.94 0.12
N LEU A 327 -7.23 -11.44 -0.38
CA LEU A 327 -7.26 -12.41 -1.48
C LEU A 327 -6.70 -11.82 -2.78
N VAL A 328 -7.02 -10.56 -3.08
CA VAL A 328 -6.47 -9.85 -4.25
C VAL A 328 -4.96 -9.66 -4.11
N ALA A 329 -4.46 -9.28 -2.92
CA ALA A 329 -3.03 -9.16 -2.68
C ALA A 329 -2.29 -10.50 -2.85
N ILE A 330 -2.88 -11.60 -2.36
CA ILE A 330 -2.36 -12.96 -2.58
C ILE A 330 -2.36 -13.32 -4.08
N GLY A 331 -3.44 -13.00 -4.80
CA GLY A 331 -3.49 -13.21 -6.25
C GLY A 331 -2.41 -12.42 -6.99
N SER A 332 -2.20 -11.17 -6.60
CA SER A 332 -1.21 -10.26 -7.18
C SER A 332 0.22 -10.69 -6.86
N PHE A 333 0.46 -11.39 -5.75
CA PHE A 333 1.76 -12.01 -5.45
C PHE A 333 2.17 -13.07 -6.48
N PHE A 334 1.24 -13.84 -7.04
CA PHE A 334 1.59 -14.89 -8.01
C PHE A 334 2.06 -14.34 -9.36
N VAL A 335 1.64 -13.12 -9.71
CA VAL A 335 2.08 -12.42 -10.94
C VAL A 335 3.32 -11.55 -10.73
N ALA A 336 3.77 -11.35 -9.48
CA ALA A 336 4.96 -10.56 -9.19
C ALA A 336 6.23 -11.19 -9.78
N GLU A 337 7.06 -10.38 -10.42
CA GLU A 337 8.36 -10.78 -10.98
C GLU A 337 9.37 -11.01 -9.85
N TYR A 338 9.49 -10.03 -8.95
CA TYR A 338 10.32 -10.09 -7.76
C TYR A 338 9.54 -10.66 -6.58
N ARG A 339 9.36 -11.99 -6.57
CA ARG A 339 8.54 -12.68 -5.55
C ARG A 339 9.10 -12.59 -4.12
N HIS A 340 10.41 -12.46 -3.95
CA HIS A 340 11.00 -12.39 -2.60
C HIS A 340 10.55 -11.14 -1.83
N VAL A 341 10.63 -9.97 -2.48
CA VAL A 341 10.15 -8.70 -1.92
C VAL A 341 8.64 -8.66 -1.84
N ALA A 342 7.94 -9.22 -2.84
CA ALA A 342 6.48 -9.34 -2.81
C ALA A 342 5.97 -10.16 -1.61
N LEU A 343 6.65 -11.26 -1.27
CA LEU A 343 6.30 -12.08 -0.10
C LEU A 343 6.48 -11.30 1.21
N ARG A 344 7.56 -10.50 1.30
CA ARG A 344 7.83 -9.68 2.47
C ARG A 344 6.73 -8.64 2.66
N GLU A 345 6.38 -7.90 1.62
CA GLU A 345 5.31 -6.90 1.70
C GLU A 345 3.94 -7.55 1.96
N LEU A 346 3.60 -8.64 1.25
CA LEU A 346 2.36 -9.38 1.49
C LEU A 346 2.24 -9.78 2.96
N ARG A 347 3.30 -10.32 3.55
CA ARG A 347 3.28 -10.72 4.95
C ARG A 347 3.14 -9.52 5.90
N VAL A 348 4.00 -8.53 5.75
CA VAL A 348 4.20 -7.48 6.77
C VAL A 348 3.24 -6.31 6.62
N LEU A 349 2.81 -5.98 5.38
CA LEU A 349 1.94 -4.84 5.11
C LEU A 349 0.49 -5.25 4.80
N ILE A 350 0.21 -6.53 4.52
CA ILE A 350 -1.15 -7.00 4.23
C ILE A 350 -1.64 -7.99 5.28
N LEU A 351 -0.96 -9.14 5.42
CA LEU A 351 -1.44 -10.24 6.27
C LEU A 351 -1.36 -9.90 7.76
N GLU A 352 -0.22 -9.41 8.25
CA GLU A 352 -0.05 -9.06 9.67
C GLU A 352 -1.03 -7.96 10.13
N PRO A 353 -1.18 -6.82 9.42
CA PRO A 353 -2.20 -5.82 9.77
C PRO A 353 -3.65 -6.32 9.64
N ALA A 354 -3.97 -7.15 8.64
CA ALA A 354 -5.30 -7.73 8.50
C ALA A 354 -5.61 -8.74 9.63
N LEU A 355 -4.62 -9.51 10.06
CA LEU A 355 -4.72 -10.37 11.24
C LEU A 355 -4.84 -9.56 12.53
N PHE A 356 -4.16 -8.42 12.63
CA PHE A 356 -4.34 -7.47 13.74
C PHE A 356 -5.79 -6.96 13.80
N TYR A 357 -6.36 -6.58 12.66
CA TYR A 357 -7.79 -6.29 12.55
C TYR A 357 -8.66 -7.48 12.98
N LEU A 358 -8.36 -8.69 12.51
CA LEU A 358 -9.12 -9.89 12.88
C LEU A 358 -9.08 -10.18 14.39
N MET A 359 -7.93 -9.96 15.03
CA MET A 359 -7.78 -10.10 16.49
C MET A 359 -8.61 -9.06 17.24
N LEU A 360 -8.59 -7.78 16.82
CA LEU A 360 -9.46 -6.73 17.38
C LEU A 360 -10.95 -7.05 17.16
N ARG A 361 -11.29 -7.59 15.98
CA ARG A 361 -12.64 -7.97 15.54
C ARG A 361 -13.23 -9.14 16.34
N THR A 362 -12.41 -10.10 16.76
CA THR A 362 -12.89 -11.38 17.33
C THR A 362 -12.62 -11.51 18.83
N THR A 363 -11.63 -10.80 19.37
CA THR A 363 -11.35 -10.79 20.81
C THR A 363 -12.41 -9.96 21.54
N ARG A 364 -12.96 -10.51 22.63
CA ARG A 364 -13.89 -9.77 23.50
C ARG A 364 -13.12 -8.77 24.36
N LEU A 365 -12.90 -7.58 23.82
CA LEU A 365 -12.28 -6.47 24.53
C LEU A 365 -13.35 -5.66 25.27
N ASN A 366 -13.14 -5.45 26.58
CA ASN A 366 -13.97 -4.52 27.35
C ASN A 366 -13.56 -3.07 27.07
N ARG A 367 -14.38 -2.11 27.51
CA ARG A 367 -14.13 -0.66 27.36
C ARG A 367 -12.71 -0.26 27.79
N LYS A 368 -12.24 -0.73 28.95
CA LYS A 368 -10.89 -0.41 29.46
C LYS A 368 -9.79 -0.91 28.53
N ALA A 369 -9.94 -2.11 27.97
CA ALA A 369 -8.97 -2.71 27.06
C ALA A 369 -8.90 -1.94 25.73
N VAL A 370 -10.04 -1.56 25.16
CA VAL A 370 -10.08 -0.77 23.92
C VAL A 370 -9.47 0.60 24.11
N TRP A 371 -9.84 1.32 25.18
CA TRP A 371 -9.21 2.60 25.49
C TRP A 371 -7.71 2.48 25.69
N ARG A 372 -7.21 1.39 26.27
CA ARG A 372 -5.77 1.15 26.38
C ARG A 372 -5.09 1.04 25.01
N VAL A 373 -5.71 0.40 24.02
CA VAL A 373 -5.17 0.33 22.66
C VAL A 373 -5.11 1.74 22.04
N VAL A 374 -6.17 2.55 22.21
CA VAL A 374 -6.21 3.94 21.73
C VAL A 374 -5.14 4.79 22.44
N ASP A 375 -5.05 4.69 23.76
CA ASP A 375 -4.06 5.40 24.57
C ASP A 375 -2.64 5.03 24.11
N CYS A 376 -2.36 3.74 23.86
CA CYS A 376 -1.07 3.28 23.36
C CYS A 376 -0.75 3.77 21.93
N PHE A 377 -1.74 3.86 21.04
CA PHE A 377 -1.56 4.48 19.72
C PHE A 377 -1.14 5.97 19.85
N VAL A 378 -1.85 6.73 20.70
CA VAL A 378 -1.53 8.14 20.97
C VAL A 378 -0.17 8.29 21.67
N LEU A 379 0.18 7.39 22.60
CA LEU A 379 1.51 7.36 23.22
C LEU A 379 2.61 7.09 22.20
N GLY A 380 2.40 6.18 21.25
CA GLY A 380 3.32 5.96 20.13
C GLY A 380 3.52 7.23 19.30
N ALA A 381 2.44 7.93 18.95
CA ALA A 381 2.51 9.23 18.27
C ALA A 381 3.21 10.32 19.08
N MET A 382 2.97 10.37 20.38
CA MET A 382 3.64 11.30 21.28
C MET A 382 5.14 11.00 21.38
N ALA A 383 5.54 9.73 21.45
CA ALA A 383 6.94 9.34 21.44
C ALA A 383 7.64 9.76 20.14
N VAL A 384 7.01 9.50 18.98
CA VAL A 384 7.50 9.98 17.66
C VAL A 384 7.65 11.51 17.67
N ALA A 385 6.65 12.23 18.16
CA ALA A 385 6.67 13.69 18.18
C ALA A 385 7.78 14.24 19.08
N LEU A 386 7.88 13.75 20.32
CA LEU A 386 8.88 14.20 21.28
C LEU A 386 10.31 13.86 20.84
N THR A 387 10.54 12.65 20.31
CA THR A 387 11.84 12.27 19.73
C THR A 387 12.21 13.20 18.58
N GLY A 388 11.27 13.48 17.68
CA GLY A 388 11.49 14.39 16.54
C GLY A 388 11.77 15.82 16.97
N LEU A 389 11.04 16.34 17.96
CA LEU A 389 11.23 17.70 18.48
C LEU A 389 12.59 17.83 19.19
N ALA A 390 12.99 16.84 19.98
CA ALA A 390 14.31 16.81 20.61
C ALA A 390 15.43 16.78 19.55
N GLN A 391 15.32 15.91 18.55
CA GLN A 391 16.26 15.83 17.43
C GLN A 391 16.34 17.16 16.67
N TYR A 392 15.20 17.76 16.37
CA TYR A 392 15.13 19.06 15.69
C TYR A 392 15.76 20.18 16.52
N ALA A 393 15.49 20.24 17.83
CA ALA A 393 16.09 21.23 18.72
C ALA A 393 17.62 21.08 18.82
N LEU A 394 18.11 19.85 18.86
CA LEU A 394 19.55 19.53 18.95
C LEU A 394 20.28 19.63 17.61
N GLY A 395 19.58 19.82 16.49
CA GLY A 395 20.19 19.84 15.16
C GLY A 395 20.65 18.48 14.65
N VAL A 396 20.29 17.39 15.34
CA VAL A 396 20.66 16.03 14.96
C VAL A 396 19.51 15.36 14.22
N ASN A 397 19.82 14.45 13.29
CA ASN A 397 18.81 13.65 12.60
C ASN A 397 17.74 14.47 11.83
N VAL A 398 18.11 15.66 11.36
CA VAL A 398 17.27 16.56 10.56
C VAL A 398 17.63 16.41 9.08
N ILE A 399 16.64 16.44 8.20
CA ILE A 399 16.88 16.51 6.74
C ILE A 399 16.82 17.97 6.30
N THR A 400 17.85 18.41 5.60
CA THR A 400 17.88 19.72 4.92
C THR A 400 17.34 19.54 3.51
N ALA A 401 16.32 20.32 3.17
CA ALA A 401 15.73 20.35 1.83
C ALA A 401 16.22 21.59 1.06
N GLU A 402 15.40 22.13 0.17
CA GLU A 402 15.71 23.27 -0.69
C GLU A 402 16.36 24.41 0.11
N GLU A 403 17.53 24.88 -0.33
CA GLU A 403 18.28 25.97 0.30
C GLU A 403 18.56 25.77 1.81
N GLY A 404 18.78 24.53 2.24
CA GLY A 404 19.13 24.22 3.63
C GLY A 404 17.93 24.18 4.58
N PHE A 405 16.70 24.19 4.05
CA PHE A 405 15.48 24.23 4.86
C PHE A 405 15.34 22.98 5.74
N ARG A 406 15.38 23.15 7.06
CA ARG A 406 15.44 22.06 8.04
C ARG A 406 14.06 21.40 8.26
N ARG A 407 14.04 20.06 8.25
CA ARG A 407 12.80 19.26 8.37
C ARG A 407 12.91 18.14 9.38
N LEU A 408 11.91 18.03 10.25
CA LEU A 408 11.80 17.00 11.28
C LEU A 408 11.36 15.65 10.65
N ARG A 409 12.21 14.62 10.78
CA ARG A 409 11.89 13.24 10.35
C ARG A 409 11.61 12.27 11.50
N SER A 410 12.06 12.57 12.72
CA SER A 410 11.94 11.67 13.87
C SER A 410 12.53 10.27 13.57
N VAL A 411 11.75 9.22 13.81
CA VAL A 411 12.07 7.80 13.63
C VAL A 411 11.98 7.34 12.17
N TYR A 412 11.74 8.25 11.22
CA TYR A 412 11.51 7.89 9.82
C TYR A 412 12.70 8.21 8.91
N GLY A 413 12.75 7.49 7.79
CA GLY A 413 13.65 7.81 6.67
C GLY A 413 13.36 9.17 6.03
N SER A 414 12.09 9.63 6.08
CA SER A 414 11.68 10.90 5.47
C SER A 414 10.79 11.75 6.41
N PRO A 415 10.82 13.09 6.30
CA PRO A 415 9.89 13.95 7.03
C PRO A 415 8.43 13.76 6.58
N ASN A 416 8.19 13.32 5.34
CA ASN A 416 6.84 13.06 4.84
C ASN A 416 6.17 11.92 5.63
N SER A 417 6.92 10.84 5.92
CA SER A 417 6.43 9.71 6.73
C SER A 417 6.03 10.16 8.15
N ALA A 418 6.77 11.08 8.76
CA ALA A 418 6.39 11.67 10.04
C ALA A 418 5.04 12.41 9.95
N GLY A 419 4.87 13.25 8.92
CA GLY A 419 3.61 13.97 8.67
C GLY A 419 2.43 13.03 8.40
N LEU A 420 2.67 11.91 7.71
CA LEU A 420 1.66 10.88 7.41
C LEU A 420 1.13 10.22 8.68
N TYR A 421 2.03 9.73 9.54
CA TYR A 421 1.67 9.06 10.78
C TYR A 421 1.04 10.02 11.80
N LEU A 422 1.71 11.14 12.09
CA LEU A 422 1.23 12.13 13.06
C LEU A 422 -0.09 12.77 12.63
N GLY A 423 -0.29 12.99 11.33
CA GLY A 423 -1.56 13.50 10.78
C GLY A 423 -2.75 12.57 11.01
N ARG A 424 -2.54 11.27 11.25
CA ARG A 424 -3.61 10.31 11.61
C ARG A 424 -3.89 10.26 13.10
N ALA A 425 -2.86 10.44 13.92
CA ALA A 425 -3.00 10.49 15.37
C ALA A 425 -3.64 11.80 15.85
N LEU A 426 -3.30 12.92 15.22
CA LEU A 426 -3.76 14.26 15.58
C LEU A 426 -5.29 14.39 15.67
N PRO A 427 -6.11 14.00 14.66
CA PRO A 427 -7.57 14.08 14.76
C PRO A 427 -8.16 13.20 15.87
N VAL A 428 -7.57 12.04 16.14
CA VAL A 428 -7.99 11.18 17.26
C VAL A 428 -7.71 11.87 18.59
N ALA A 429 -6.50 12.43 18.73
CA ALA A 429 -6.10 13.16 19.92
C ALA A 429 -7.02 14.39 20.18
N ALA A 430 -7.24 15.20 19.15
CA ALA A 430 -8.07 16.39 19.19
C ALA A 430 -9.53 16.07 19.50
N ALA A 431 -10.12 15.04 18.89
CA ALA A 431 -11.50 14.66 19.12
C ALA A 431 -11.77 14.31 20.58
N VAL A 432 -10.89 13.51 21.20
CA VAL A 432 -11.02 13.13 22.62
C VAL A 432 -10.76 14.32 23.54
N ALA A 433 -9.80 15.19 23.22
CA ALA A 433 -9.54 16.41 24.00
C ALA A 433 -10.75 17.35 24.03
N LEU A 434 -11.42 17.53 22.88
CA LEU A 434 -12.54 18.44 22.71
C LEU A 434 -13.87 17.85 23.22
N PHE A 435 -14.13 16.58 22.95
CA PHE A 435 -15.46 15.97 23.09
C PHE A 435 -15.56 14.86 24.12
N GLY A 436 -14.44 14.38 24.68
CA GLY A 436 -14.47 13.31 25.70
C GLY A 436 -15.22 13.72 26.98
N ALA A 437 -15.74 12.75 27.73
CA ALA A 437 -16.43 13.00 28.99
C ALA A 437 -15.45 13.21 30.16
N SER A 438 -14.39 12.39 30.23
CA SER A 438 -13.44 12.41 31.34
C SER A 438 -12.49 13.60 31.28
N ARG A 439 -12.55 14.49 32.27
CA ARG A 439 -11.65 15.66 32.38
C ARG A 439 -10.17 15.26 32.32
N GLY A 440 -9.79 14.19 33.02
CA GLY A 440 -8.40 13.69 33.01
C GLY A 440 -7.96 13.24 31.62
N ARG A 441 -8.81 12.50 30.90
CA ARG A 441 -8.50 12.06 29.53
C ARG A 441 -8.43 13.25 28.57
N ARG A 442 -9.34 14.22 28.68
CA ARG A 442 -9.32 15.43 27.86
C ARG A 442 -8.02 16.22 28.02
N VAL A 443 -7.57 16.40 29.26
CA VAL A 443 -6.30 17.08 29.56
C VAL A 443 -5.12 16.29 28.99
N ALA A 444 -5.06 14.97 29.24
CA ALA A 444 -3.96 14.13 28.74
C ALA A 444 -3.87 14.16 27.20
N TYR A 445 -4.99 14.06 26.51
CA TYR A 445 -5.04 14.11 25.04
C TYR A 445 -4.78 15.53 24.52
N GLY A 446 -5.25 16.57 25.21
CA GLY A 446 -4.93 17.96 24.89
C GLY A 446 -3.44 18.27 25.01
N LEU A 447 -2.76 17.71 26.02
CA LEU A 447 -1.31 17.80 26.17
C LEU A 447 -0.57 17.03 25.06
N ALA A 448 -1.13 15.95 24.51
CA ALA A 448 -0.55 15.22 23.39
C ALA A 448 -0.73 15.95 22.05
N VAL A 449 -1.83 16.68 21.85
CA VAL A 449 -2.11 17.44 20.60
C VAL A 449 -1.00 18.45 20.30
N VAL A 450 -0.46 19.13 21.32
CA VAL A 450 0.55 20.19 21.14
C VAL A 450 1.86 19.66 20.52
N PRO A 451 2.60 18.71 21.13
CA PRO A 451 3.82 18.18 20.53
C PRO A 451 3.55 17.44 19.23
N VAL A 452 2.44 16.69 19.11
CA VAL A 452 2.08 15.97 17.87
C VAL A 452 1.85 16.95 16.73
N GLY A 453 1.04 17.99 16.95
CA GLY A 453 0.78 19.04 15.96
C GLY A 453 2.05 19.79 15.58
N LEU A 454 2.85 20.21 16.56
CA LEU A 454 4.11 20.93 16.32
C LEU A 454 5.12 20.09 15.53
N ALA A 455 5.33 18.83 15.92
CA ALA A 455 6.24 17.94 15.22
C ALA A 455 5.79 17.71 13.77
N ALA A 456 4.49 17.57 13.56
CA ALA A 456 3.94 17.35 12.23
C ALA A 456 3.99 18.61 11.35
N LEU A 457 3.87 19.82 11.92
CA LEU A 457 4.15 21.08 11.23
C LEU A 457 5.65 21.21 10.87
N LEU A 458 6.56 20.92 11.80
CA LEU A 458 8.01 20.98 11.58
C LEU A 458 8.55 19.88 10.65
N SER A 459 7.72 18.89 10.31
CA SER A 459 8.05 17.96 9.21
C SER A 459 8.10 18.66 7.85
N PHE A 460 7.40 19.79 7.72
CA PHE A 460 7.20 20.54 6.47
C PHE A 460 6.85 19.62 5.29
N SER A 461 6.04 18.60 5.58
CA SER A 461 5.40 17.79 4.55
C SER A 461 4.30 18.62 3.89
N LYS A 462 4.48 18.94 2.60
CA LYS A 462 3.50 19.71 1.82
C LYS A 462 2.13 19.00 1.83
N GLY A 463 2.11 17.67 1.69
CA GLY A 463 0.87 16.88 1.73
C GLY A 463 0.17 16.92 3.10
N ALA A 464 0.94 16.91 4.19
CA ALA A 464 0.37 16.96 5.54
C ALA A 464 -0.24 18.34 5.86
N ILE A 465 0.51 19.41 5.57
CA ILE A 465 0.15 20.78 5.95
C ILE A 465 -0.96 21.34 5.06
N ILE A 466 -0.98 21.01 3.77
CA ILE A 466 -1.91 21.60 2.79
C ILE A 466 -3.21 20.79 2.67
N LEU A 467 -3.12 19.47 2.74
CA LEU A 467 -4.28 18.58 2.50
C LEU A 467 -4.67 17.78 3.74
N GLY A 468 -3.77 16.95 4.25
CA GLY A 468 -4.09 15.94 5.28
C GLY A 468 -4.67 16.52 6.57
N MET A 469 -3.91 17.39 7.24
CA MET A 469 -4.33 17.98 8.52
C MET A 469 -5.51 18.95 8.35
N PRO A 470 -5.50 19.89 7.38
CA PRO A 470 -6.65 20.76 7.14
C PRO A 470 -7.96 20.00 6.94
N LEU A 471 -7.98 19.04 6.01
CA LEU A 471 -9.20 18.32 5.67
C LEU A 471 -9.67 17.39 6.79
N SER A 472 -8.76 16.80 7.57
CA SER A 472 -9.14 16.00 8.73
C SER A 472 -9.69 16.84 9.89
N MET A 473 -9.13 18.03 10.15
CA MET A 473 -9.68 18.95 11.17
C MET A 473 -11.03 19.53 10.75
N LEU A 474 -11.18 19.88 9.47
CA LEU A 474 -12.46 20.31 8.91
C LEU A 474 -13.51 19.18 8.99
N ALA A 475 -13.13 17.95 8.63
CA ALA A 475 -14.01 16.79 8.76
C ALA A 475 -14.41 16.54 10.22
N LEU A 476 -13.48 16.68 11.18
CA LEU A 476 -13.78 16.57 12.61
C LEU A 476 -14.86 17.59 13.03
N GLY A 477 -14.71 18.85 12.63
CA GLY A 477 -15.70 19.90 12.90
C GLY A 477 -17.05 19.65 12.22
N ALA A 478 -17.03 19.25 10.94
CA ALA A 478 -18.23 18.92 10.17
C ALA A 478 -19.01 17.75 10.76
N LEU A 479 -18.32 16.69 11.18
CA LEU A 479 -18.92 15.50 11.78
C LEU A 479 -19.46 15.78 13.19
N ALA A 480 -18.81 16.67 13.96
CA ALA A 480 -19.27 17.12 15.27
C ALA A 480 -20.54 18.01 15.16
N GLY A 481 -20.66 18.80 14.10
CA GLY A 481 -21.84 19.57 13.72
C GLY A 481 -21.97 20.95 14.37
N GLY A 482 -22.92 21.75 13.85
CA GLY A 482 -23.29 23.07 14.39
C GLY A 482 -22.13 24.06 14.43
N ARG A 483 -21.85 24.60 15.62
CA ARG A 483 -20.75 25.56 15.86
C ARG A 483 -19.35 25.03 15.54
N TRP A 484 -19.15 23.71 15.56
CA TRP A 484 -17.83 23.10 15.34
C TRP A 484 -17.42 23.11 13.87
N LEU A 485 -18.38 23.03 12.94
CA LEU A 485 -18.12 23.23 11.52
C LEU A 485 -17.59 24.64 11.27
N TRP A 486 -18.35 25.65 11.72
CA TRP A 486 -17.97 27.05 11.56
C TRP A 486 -16.66 27.39 12.29
N GLY A 487 -16.45 26.85 13.49
CA GLY A 487 -15.18 26.98 14.21
C GLY A 487 -14.01 26.37 13.44
N SER A 488 -14.17 25.18 12.85
CA SER A 488 -13.13 24.55 12.03
C SER A 488 -12.85 25.30 10.73
N LEU A 489 -13.88 25.85 10.07
CA LEU A 489 -13.73 26.72 8.90
C LEU A 489 -12.99 28.01 9.26
N GLY A 490 -13.39 28.68 10.34
CA GLY A 490 -12.70 29.88 10.82
C GLY A 490 -11.25 29.60 11.19
N ALA A 491 -10.98 28.51 11.90
CA ALA A 491 -9.62 28.09 12.23
C ALA A 491 -8.78 27.77 10.98
N LEU A 492 -9.39 27.15 9.96
CA LEU A 492 -8.72 26.87 8.69
C LEU A 492 -8.39 28.15 7.92
N VAL A 493 -9.31 29.11 7.88
CA VAL A 493 -9.07 30.42 7.27
C VAL A 493 -7.92 31.14 7.99
N VAL A 494 -7.96 31.18 9.32
CA VAL A 494 -6.88 31.78 10.14
C VAL A 494 -5.55 31.07 9.87
N ALA A 495 -5.51 29.74 9.91
CA ALA A 495 -4.31 28.97 9.62
C ALA A 495 -3.79 29.20 8.20
N GLY A 496 -4.67 29.27 7.20
CA GLY A 496 -4.31 29.55 5.82
C GLY A 496 -3.70 30.94 5.65
N VAL A 497 -4.28 31.96 6.30
CA VAL A 497 -3.74 33.34 6.32
C VAL A 497 -2.40 33.37 7.04
N SER A 498 -2.28 32.72 8.20
CA SER A 498 -1.03 32.61 8.95
C SER A 498 0.06 31.83 8.21
N ALA A 499 -0.30 30.97 7.25
CA ALA A 499 0.62 30.21 6.42
C ALA A 499 1.11 30.98 5.18
N ILE A 500 0.57 32.16 4.85
CA ILE A 500 1.02 32.96 3.70
C ILE A 500 2.54 33.21 3.70
N PRO A 501 3.21 33.53 4.83
CA PRO A 501 4.66 33.68 4.86
C PRO A 501 5.42 32.40 4.47
N LEU A 502 4.86 31.21 4.75
CA LEU A 502 5.49 29.94 4.35
C LEU A 502 5.62 29.83 2.83
N LEU A 503 4.66 30.37 2.07
CA LEU A 503 4.69 30.34 0.59
C LEU A 503 5.90 31.07 0.00
N ARG A 504 6.51 31.99 0.75
CA ARG A 504 7.73 32.72 0.34
C ARG A 504 9.02 31.98 0.69
N THR A 505 8.94 30.88 1.44
CA THR A 505 10.12 30.08 1.76
C THR A 505 10.53 29.23 0.55
N PRO A 506 11.83 28.91 0.39
CA PRO A 506 12.31 28.09 -0.72
C PRO A 506 11.56 26.77 -0.86
N ARG A 507 11.11 26.20 0.27
CA ARG A 507 10.36 24.94 0.30
C ARG A 507 8.99 25.02 -0.36
N PHE A 508 8.28 26.15 -0.25
CA PHE A 508 6.91 26.29 -0.75
C PHE A 508 6.78 27.26 -1.93
N ALA A 509 7.85 27.98 -2.29
CA ALA A 509 7.87 28.85 -3.47
C ALA A 509 7.56 28.07 -4.77
N SER A 510 8.08 26.85 -4.89
CA SER A 510 7.84 25.93 -6.01
C SER A 510 6.63 25.01 -5.83
N LEU A 511 5.68 25.35 -4.94
CA LEU A 511 4.53 24.48 -4.65
C LEU A 511 3.67 24.17 -5.89
N PHE A 512 3.51 25.15 -6.79
CA PHE A 512 2.71 25.06 -8.00
C PHE A 512 3.56 25.00 -9.28
N ASP A 513 4.87 24.83 -9.14
CA ASP A 513 5.76 24.68 -10.30
C ASP A 513 5.64 23.27 -10.87
N ALA A 514 5.07 23.17 -12.07
CA ALA A 514 4.93 21.91 -12.79
C ALA A 514 6.13 21.57 -13.69
N GLN A 515 7.12 22.48 -13.81
CA GLN A 515 8.32 22.31 -14.63
C GLN A 515 9.53 21.88 -13.82
N SER A 516 9.55 22.13 -12.51
CA SER A 516 10.61 21.68 -11.62
C SER A 516 10.11 21.29 -10.22
N GLY A 517 10.99 20.68 -9.41
CA GLY A 517 10.70 20.35 -8.02
C GLY A 517 9.66 19.24 -7.80
N THR A 518 9.06 19.21 -6.60
CA THR A 518 8.25 18.05 -6.14
C THR A 518 7.00 17.81 -6.98
N LEU A 519 6.33 18.86 -7.49
CA LEU A 519 5.11 18.67 -8.29
C LEU A 519 5.45 18.12 -9.68
N PHE A 520 6.51 18.61 -10.31
CA PHE A 520 7.05 18.06 -11.56
C PHE A 520 7.29 16.54 -11.47
N PHE A 521 8.04 16.08 -10.47
CA PHE A 521 8.34 14.65 -10.30
C PHE A 521 7.08 13.82 -10.03
N ARG A 522 6.12 14.36 -9.25
CA ARG A 522 4.84 13.67 -9.01
C ARG A 522 4.00 13.50 -10.27
N LEU A 523 3.91 14.52 -11.12
CA LEU A 523 3.16 14.42 -12.38
C LEU A 523 3.77 13.37 -13.31
N HIS A 524 5.10 13.33 -13.43
CA HIS A 524 5.81 12.31 -14.22
C HIS A 524 5.66 10.92 -13.63
N LEU A 525 5.75 10.79 -12.31
CA LEU A 525 5.50 9.53 -11.60
C LEU A 525 4.06 9.03 -11.82
N TRP A 526 3.06 9.92 -11.81
CA TRP A 526 1.67 9.54 -12.06
C TRP A 526 1.45 9.10 -13.50
N ARG A 527 2.07 9.76 -14.48
CA ARG A 527 2.08 9.32 -15.88
C ARG A 527 2.70 7.93 -16.02
N SER A 528 3.85 7.71 -15.39
CA SER A 528 4.57 6.43 -15.36
C SER A 528 3.71 5.33 -14.71
N SER A 529 3.08 5.65 -13.59
CA SER A 529 2.19 4.73 -12.86
C SER A 529 0.94 4.38 -13.66
N TRP A 530 0.40 5.33 -14.43
CA TRP A 530 -0.73 5.09 -15.31
C TRP A 530 -0.37 4.18 -16.49
N ALA A 531 0.81 4.39 -17.11
CA ALA A 531 1.33 3.50 -18.13
C ALA A 531 1.52 2.08 -17.57
N MET A 532 2.13 1.94 -16.39
CA MET A 532 2.29 0.67 -15.69
C MET A 532 0.93 -0.02 -15.42
N PHE A 533 -0.09 0.73 -14.98
CA PHE A 533 -1.42 0.16 -14.77
C PHE A 533 -2.06 -0.31 -16.08
N ARG A 534 -1.88 0.41 -17.19
CA ARG A 534 -2.41 0.01 -18.50
C ARG A 534 -1.79 -1.29 -19.01
N ASP A 535 -0.50 -1.51 -18.74
CA ASP A 535 0.22 -2.74 -19.09
C ASP A 535 -0.18 -3.91 -18.17
N HIS A 536 -0.59 -3.63 -16.92
CA HIS A 536 -0.93 -4.64 -15.90
C HIS A 536 -2.32 -4.43 -15.25
N PRO A 537 -3.43 -4.39 -16.02
CA PRO A 537 -4.71 -3.85 -15.54
C PRO A 537 -5.45 -4.74 -14.53
N TRP A 538 -5.18 -6.05 -14.49
CA TRP A 538 -5.98 -6.99 -13.71
C TRP A 538 -5.49 -7.17 -12.28
N LEU A 539 -4.22 -7.55 -12.14
CA LEU A 539 -3.57 -7.88 -10.87
C LEU A 539 -2.34 -6.98 -10.58
N GLY A 540 -2.10 -5.96 -11.41
CA GLY A 540 -0.93 -5.09 -11.25
C GLY A 540 0.39 -5.83 -11.43
N VAL A 541 1.47 -5.20 -10.99
CA VAL A 541 2.82 -5.76 -10.95
C VAL A 541 3.10 -6.58 -9.69
N GLY A 542 2.14 -6.65 -8.78
CA GLY A 542 2.26 -7.36 -7.51
C GLY A 542 2.86 -6.51 -6.37
N PRO A 543 2.77 -7.00 -5.12
CA PRO A 543 3.33 -6.32 -3.96
C PRO A 543 4.84 -6.04 -4.12
N ASP A 544 5.29 -4.87 -3.72
CA ASP A 544 6.68 -4.39 -3.66
C ASP A 544 7.47 -4.41 -4.99
N ASN A 545 6.76 -4.57 -6.12
CA ASN A 545 7.39 -4.63 -7.44
C ASN A 545 7.41 -3.27 -8.17
N PHE A 546 6.69 -2.26 -7.65
CA PHE A 546 6.58 -0.92 -8.25
C PHE A 546 7.95 -0.29 -8.54
N LEU A 547 8.86 -0.30 -7.56
CA LEU A 547 10.21 0.28 -7.68
C LEU A 547 10.95 -0.25 -8.91
N TYR A 548 10.98 -1.58 -9.04
CA TYR A 548 11.73 -2.28 -10.08
C TYR A 548 11.17 -1.95 -11.46
N HIS A 549 9.85 -1.99 -11.62
CA HIS A 549 9.22 -1.64 -12.90
C HIS A 549 9.33 -0.14 -13.21
N TYR A 550 9.14 0.73 -12.22
CA TYR A 550 9.26 2.17 -12.41
C TYR A 550 10.65 2.51 -12.93
N ARG A 551 11.72 2.17 -12.21
CA ARG A 551 13.08 2.57 -12.59
C ARG A 551 13.59 1.95 -13.89
N SER A 552 13.08 0.77 -14.27
CA SER A 552 13.65 -0.05 -15.34
C SER A 552 12.79 -0.07 -16.60
N ARG A 553 11.58 0.48 -16.57
CA ARG A 553 10.68 0.48 -17.71
C ARG A 553 9.91 1.78 -17.80
N TYR A 554 9.25 2.19 -16.72
CA TYR A 554 8.27 3.27 -16.79
C TYR A 554 8.80 4.65 -16.43
N ILE A 555 10.04 4.78 -15.92
CA ILE A 555 10.62 6.08 -15.59
C ILE A 555 10.77 6.89 -16.87
N LEU A 556 10.15 8.06 -16.89
CA LEU A 556 10.28 8.98 -18.00
C LEU A 556 11.70 9.56 -18.02
N PRO A 557 12.34 9.68 -19.20
CA PRO A 557 13.64 10.34 -19.35
C PRO A 557 13.77 11.67 -18.59
N ALA A 558 12.71 12.49 -18.57
CA ALA A 558 12.68 13.76 -17.85
C ALA A 558 12.69 13.64 -16.31
N ALA A 559 12.33 12.48 -15.75
CA ALA A 559 12.23 12.21 -14.31
C ALA A 559 13.39 11.38 -13.74
N TRP A 560 14.47 11.21 -14.50
CA TRP A 560 15.61 10.36 -14.19
C TRP A 560 16.27 10.63 -12.82
N GLN A 561 16.12 11.83 -12.25
CA GLN A 561 16.72 12.22 -10.97
C GLN A 561 16.10 11.50 -9.76
N GLU A 562 14.88 10.96 -9.88
CA GLU A 562 14.22 10.22 -8.80
C GLU A 562 13.92 8.78 -9.22
N PRO A 563 14.93 7.91 -9.44
CA PRO A 563 14.71 6.54 -9.90
C PRO A 563 14.28 5.59 -8.78
N ASP A 564 14.53 5.94 -7.51
CA ASP A 564 14.32 5.07 -6.35
C ASP A 564 12.93 5.21 -5.70
N LEU A 565 11.93 5.70 -6.45
CA LEU A 565 10.57 5.85 -5.95
C LEU A 565 9.86 4.49 -5.90
N ALA A 566 9.54 4.03 -4.70
CA ALA A 566 8.92 2.71 -4.46
C ALA A 566 7.38 2.71 -4.45
N GLN A 567 6.75 3.86 -4.73
CA GLN A 567 5.30 4.03 -4.67
C GLN A 567 4.85 5.19 -5.56
N ALA A 568 3.59 5.18 -5.98
CA ALA A 568 3.03 6.15 -6.92
C ALA A 568 2.71 7.51 -6.27
N HIS A 569 2.79 7.61 -4.93
CA HIS A 569 2.41 8.81 -4.18
C HIS A 569 0.98 9.30 -4.51
N ASN A 570 0.08 8.35 -4.79
CA ASN A 570 -1.34 8.57 -4.98
C ASN A 570 -2.09 7.29 -4.62
N VAL A 571 -3.03 7.38 -3.69
CA VAL A 571 -3.72 6.21 -3.11
C VAL A 571 -4.45 5.37 -4.15
N LEU A 572 -4.96 5.95 -5.24
CA LEU A 572 -5.60 5.18 -6.30
C LEU A 572 -4.55 4.47 -7.15
N LEU A 573 -3.52 5.19 -7.59
CA LEU A 573 -2.45 4.61 -8.41
C LEU A 573 -1.64 3.56 -7.66
N ASP A 574 -1.45 3.69 -6.35
CA ASP A 574 -0.80 2.67 -5.53
C ASP A 574 -1.57 1.34 -5.55
N TYR A 575 -2.89 1.37 -5.38
CA TYR A 575 -3.71 0.16 -5.46
C TYR A 575 -3.76 -0.38 -6.90
N ALA A 576 -3.86 0.51 -7.89
CA ALA A 576 -3.94 0.14 -9.31
C ALA A 576 -2.66 -0.54 -9.81
N THR A 577 -1.50 0.04 -9.51
CA THR A 577 -0.21 -0.51 -9.98
C THR A 577 0.15 -1.81 -9.27
N ARG A 578 -0.13 -1.94 -7.96
CA ARG A 578 0.24 -3.14 -7.18
C ARG A 578 -0.72 -4.31 -7.35
N MET A 579 -2.01 -4.05 -7.58
CA MET A 579 -3.07 -5.06 -7.53
C MET A 579 -4.12 -4.93 -8.66
N GLY A 580 -3.91 -4.03 -9.62
CA GLY A 580 -4.81 -3.81 -10.76
C GLY A 580 -6.19 -3.27 -10.37
N VAL A 581 -7.15 -3.50 -11.27
CA VAL A 581 -8.55 -3.11 -11.09
C VAL A 581 -9.20 -3.83 -9.91
N ALA A 582 -8.77 -5.06 -9.61
CA ALA A 582 -9.23 -5.80 -8.43
C ALA A 582 -8.78 -5.10 -7.14
N GLY A 583 -7.55 -4.58 -7.12
CA GLY A 583 -7.02 -3.76 -6.03
C GLY A 583 -7.81 -2.48 -5.84
N LEU A 584 -8.05 -1.73 -6.92
CA LEU A 584 -8.88 -0.52 -6.89
C LEU A 584 -10.28 -0.81 -6.34
N ALA A 585 -10.93 -1.88 -6.80
CA ALA A 585 -12.23 -2.29 -6.30
C ALA A 585 -12.20 -2.64 -4.81
N ALA A 586 -11.13 -3.30 -4.33
CA ALA A 586 -10.95 -3.61 -2.92
C ALA A 586 -10.79 -2.33 -2.07
N GLY A 587 -9.95 -1.39 -2.51
CA GLY A 587 -9.77 -0.10 -1.85
C GLY A 587 -11.07 0.71 -1.78
N VAL A 588 -11.80 0.83 -2.89
CA VAL A 588 -13.10 1.53 -2.93
C VAL A 588 -14.13 0.84 -2.03
N TRP A 589 -14.19 -0.49 -2.05
CA TRP A 589 -15.12 -1.24 -1.20
C TRP A 589 -14.79 -1.07 0.29
N LEU A 590 -13.51 -1.11 0.68
CA LEU A 590 -13.08 -0.81 2.05
C LEU A 590 -13.57 0.57 2.50
N GLN A 591 -13.40 1.60 1.68
CA GLN A 591 -13.87 2.96 2.01
C GLN A 591 -15.39 3.04 2.12
N ILE A 592 -16.14 2.47 1.17
CA ILE A 592 -17.61 2.46 1.23
C ILE A 592 -18.09 1.72 2.48
N ALA A 593 -17.52 0.56 2.78
CA ALA A 593 -17.90 -0.25 3.93
C ALA A 593 -17.56 0.46 5.26
N PHE A 594 -16.39 1.09 5.35
CA PHE A 594 -15.99 1.90 6.50
C PHE A 594 -16.98 3.04 6.75
N TRP A 595 -17.26 3.88 5.75
CA TRP A 595 -18.12 5.05 5.95
C TRP A 595 -19.57 4.68 6.26
N ARG A 596 -20.10 3.61 5.65
CA ARG A 596 -21.43 3.09 5.97
C ARG A 596 -21.54 2.65 7.44
N LEU A 597 -20.47 2.06 7.99
CA LEU A 597 -20.43 1.62 9.38
C LEU A 597 -20.15 2.78 10.34
N ALA A 598 -19.28 3.72 9.98
CA ALA A 598 -18.79 4.77 10.87
C ALA A 598 -19.72 5.98 10.98
N LEU A 599 -20.39 6.39 9.89
CA LEU A 599 -21.22 7.60 9.88
C LEU A 599 -22.35 7.60 10.92
N PRO A 600 -23.09 6.51 11.17
CA PRO A 600 -24.09 6.46 12.24
C PRO A 600 -23.49 6.72 13.63
N LEU A 601 -22.23 6.31 13.87
CA LEU A 601 -21.57 6.40 15.17
C LEU A 601 -21.29 7.85 15.62
N ARG A 602 -21.42 8.84 14.73
CA ARG A 602 -21.35 10.26 15.12
C ARG A 602 -22.47 10.68 16.08
N ARG A 603 -23.52 9.86 16.18
CA ARG A 603 -24.72 10.08 17.01
C ARG A 603 -24.72 9.26 18.31
N LEU A 604 -23.65 8.55 18.62
CA LEU A 604 -23.53 7.81 19.88
C LEU A 604 -23.78 8.73 21.08
N THR A 605 -24.51 8.22 22.07
CA THR A 605 -24.87 8.94 23.29
C THR A 605 -23.70 9.05 24.27
N ASP A 606 -22.88 7.99 24.37
CA ASP A 606 -21.65 8.02 25.16
C ASP A 606 -20.65 9.02 24.55
N PRO A 607 -20.28 10.10 25.28
CA PRO A 607 -19.41 11.14 24.73
C PRO A 607 -17.99 10.66 24.41
N ASP A 608 -17.44 9.72 25.18
CA ASP A 608 -16.11 9.17 24.92
C ASP A 608 -16.11 8.33 23.65
N HIS A 609 -17.10 7.45 23.48
CA HIS A 609 -17.24 6.63 22.27
C HIS A 609 -17.54 7.48 21.03
N ARG A 610 -18.41 8.49 21.17
CA ARG A 610 -18.67 9.46 20.12
C ARG A 610 -17.40 10.22 19.73
N ALA A 611 -16.63 10.72 20.70
CA ALA A 611 -15.36 11.41 20.45
C ALA A 611 -14.37 10.53 19.68
N LEU A 612 -14.24 9.26 20.09
CA LEU A 612 -13.40 8.29 19.39
C LEU A 612 -13.89 8.07 17.94
N ALA A 613 -15.19 7.86 17.73
CA ALA A 613 -15.75 7.68 16.39
C ALA A 613 -15.46 8.87 15.46
N LEU A 614 -15.66 10.09 15.96
CA LEU A 614 -15.34 11.33 15.24
C LEU A 614 -13.86 11.42 14.87
N GLY A 615 -12.98 11.12 15.84
CA GLY A 615 -11.53 11.10 15.64
C GLY A 615 -11.07 10.07 14.61
N LEU A 616 -11.63 8.85 14.63
CA LEU A 616 -11.32 7.78 13.67
C LEU A 616 -11.78 8.13 12.26
N MET A 617 -12.97 8.71 12.10
CA MET A 617 -13.44 9.20 10.80
C MET A 617 -12.55 10.33 10.26
N ALA A 618 -12.19 11.31 11.10
CA ALA A 618 -11.26 12.37 10.72
C ALA A 618 -9.86 11.84 10.39
N SER A 619 -9.37 10.82 11.09
CA SER A 619 -8.14 10.10 10.77
C SER A 619 -8.20 9.42 9.40
N MET A 620 -9.34 8.81 9.05
CA MET A 620 -9.58 8.25 7.72
C MET A 620 -9.62 9.33 6.62
N VAL A 621 -10.12 10.53 6.93
CA VAL A 621 -10.01 11.67 5.99
C VAL A 621 -8.56 12.07 5.78
N ASN A 622 -7.72 12.12 6.83
CA ASN A 622 -6.28 12.37 6.66
C ASN A 622 -5.61 11.28 5.80
N PHE A 623 -5.95 10.00 6.01
CA PHE A 623 -5.49 8.87 5.18
C PHE A 623 -5.77 9.11 3.70
N LEU A 624 -7.00 9.52 3.36
CA LEU A 624 -7.40 9.82 1.97
C LEU A 624 -6.74 11.08 1.44
N ALA A 625 -6.87 12.20 2.15
CA ALA A 625 -6.43 13.52 1.71
C ALA A 625 -4.90 13.61 1.51
N HIS A 626 -4.12 13.14 2.48
CA HIS A 626 -2.67 13.10 2.34
C HIS A 626 -2.26 12.04 1.30
N GLY A 627 -2.98 10.92 1.26
CA GLY A 627 -2.78 9.84 0.30
C GLY A 627 -3.00 10.22 -1.16
N LEU A 628 -3.66 11.33 -1.48
CA LEU A 628 -3.78 11.81 -2.87
C LEU A 628 -2.46 12.29 -3.46
N VAL A 629 -1.49 12.64 -2.60
CA VAL A 629 -0.23 13.25 -3.01
C VAL A 629 1.00 12.61 -2.36
N ASP A 630 0.82 11.57 -1.56
CA ASP A 630 1.91 10.85 -0.90
C ASP A 630 1.50 9.41 -0.55
N ALA A 631 2.34 8.66 0.17
CA ALA A 631 2.01 7.32 0.65
C ALA A 631 0.69 7.34 1.43
N SER A 632 -0.15 6.33 1.27
CA SER A 632 -1.36 6.20 2.10
C SER A 632 -1.36 4.91 2.91
N TYR A 633 -1.21 3.77 2.25
CA TYR A 633 -1.37 2.47 2.90
C TYR A 633 -0.05 1.70 3.02
N PHE A 634 0.77 1.69 1.98
CA PHE A 634 1.93 0.78 1.82
C PHE A 634 3.19 1.20 2.60
N LEU A 635 3.00 1.62 3.85
CA LEU A 635 4.03 1.69 4.88
C LEU A 635 3.51 0.95 6.12
N LEU A 636 4.39 0.26 6.85
CA LEU A 636 4.00 -0.68 7.89
C LEU A 636 3.10 -0.01 8.96
N ASP A 637 3.58 1.06 9.56
CA ASP A 637 2.85 1.83 10.57
C ASP A 637 1.49 2.34 10.04
N LEU A 638 1.46 2.82 8.79
CA LEU A 638 0.27 3.30 8.12
C LEU A 638 -0.78 2.19 7.90
N ALA A 639 -0.35 0.99 7.53
CA ALA A 639 -1.21 -0.19 7.39
C ALA A 639 -1.79 -0.62 8.74
N PHE A 640 -0.99 -0.64 9.81
CA PHE A 640 -1.47 -0.93 11.17
C PHE A 640 -2.47 0.12 11.66
N VAL A 641 -2.22 1.42 11.42
CA VAL A 641 -3.17 2.49 11.79
C VAL A 641 -4.48 2.37 11.01
N PHE A 642 -4.42 2.02 9.72
CA PHE A 642 -5.61 1.77 8.90
C PHE A 642 -6.46 0.64 9.50
N PHE A 643 -5.85 -0.52 9.75
CA PHE A 643 -6.56 -1.68 10.30
C PHE A 643 -6.98 -1.51 11.76
N LEU A 644 -6.22 -0.76 12.56
CA LEU A 644 -6.63 -0.32 13.90
C LEU A 644 -7.93 0.50 13.80
N THR A 645 -7.99 1.44 12.86
CA THR A 645 -9.15 2.31 12.64
C THR A 645 -10.38 1.49 12.25
N LEU A 646 -10.24 0.54 11.33
CA LEU A 646 -11.32 -0.39 10.95
C LEU A 646 -11.79 -1.23 12.14
N GLY A 647 -10.86 -1.77 12.93
CA GLY A 647 -11.15 -2.63 14.08
C GLY A 647 -11.88 -1.89 15.21
N LEU A 648 -11.48 -0.65 15.50
CA LEU A 648 -12.11 0.18 16.52
C LEU A 648 -13.52 0.61 16.13
N VAL A 649 -13.76 0.97 14.88
CA VAL A 649 -15.12 1.29 14.38
C VAL A 649 -16.03 0.07 14.48
N GLN A 650 -15.53 -1.13 14.14
CA GLN A 650 -16.28 -2.38 14.32
C GLN A 650 -16.63 -2.66 15.77
N TRP A 651 -15.73 -2.35 16.70
CA TRP A 651 -16.01 -2.51 18.14
C TRP A 651 -17.09 -1.53 18.61
N LEU A 652 -16.98 -0.25 18.23
CA LEU A 652 -17.94 0.79 18.58
C LEU A 652 -19.35 0.47 18.07
N ALA A 653 -19.46 -0.04 16.84
CA ALA A 653 -20.74 -0.43 16.25
C ALA A 653 -21.42 -1.58 16.99
N ARG A 654 -20.66 -2.48 17.64
CA ARG A 654 -21.25 -3.57 18.44
C ARG A 654 -21.64 -3.13 19.84
N SER A 655 -20.85 -2.26 20.47
CA SER A 655 -21.19 -1.76 21.80
C SER A 655 -22.52 -1.00 21.80
N ASP A 656 -22.83 -0.28 20.72
CA ASP A 656 -24.11 0.43 20.57
C ASP A 656 -25.30 -0.54 20.47
N THR A 657 -25.13 -1.67 19.76
CA THR A 657 -26.18 -2.69 19.64
C THR A 657 -26.40 -3.51 20.90
N ASP A 658 -25.42 -3.57 21.80
CA ASP A 658 -25.53 -4.29 23.08
C ASP A 658 -26.11 -3.39 24.20
N GLU A 659 -26.15 -2.06 24.01
CA GLU A 659 -26.71 -1.06 24.95
C GLU A 659 -28.18 -0.70 24.65
N ILE A 660 -28.73 -1.12 23.50
CA ILE A 660 -30.16 -1.00 23.10
C ILE A 660 -30.87 -2.33 23.33
#